data_AF-A0A2J7PQA2-F1
#
_entry.id   AF-A0A2J7PQA2-F1
#
_cell.length_a   1.000
_cell.length_b   1.000
_cell.length_c   1.000
_cell.angle_alpha   90.00
_cell.angle_beta   90.00
_cell.angle_gamma   90.00
#
_symmetry.space_group_name_H-M   'P 1'
#
loop_
_entity.id
_entity.type
_entity.pdbx_description
1 polymer ?
#
loop_
_entity_poly.entity_id
_entity_poly.type
_entity_poly.pdbx_seq_one_letter_code
_entity_poly.pdbx_strand_id
1 'polypeptide(L)'
;MLFPRLVELQHLPWSNHDVLKVVQNGRIKEHMERISMETIPRLSYLLQRALVRIGREVQRLACPLGMCSKQEVCSALRIILCPALADSCTKACLRAAAMFAVSGDLQLKQSKSCRAGLQLSVGRFQRWMADVRLGKFIHEYAAVYLTAGLENLLEEIILQCLPSEADTVLTATMFEHAIANNGDLWGLLQPYAHLNAGRIASGALAMPRWASVSSVNTESTHTSSLASGKSLEQSLLTTCVGSAHELTELLACINTRPLTWTPPAIQALFYFMRCSQLEHAEHVAPIQELVYERAYVVLPPLVEWLRVTAAHAEHRHSTTLDHDDVMQAARLLLPGVDCPIRQIGTEEGGGSVGTRRPGDEVECVRRLKSELAFKMLRSGHSDLIPHALQLLPSNKKLNSVNESGLSPLMLAVLLHDEALVCCLLDAGADPDVETPPYGTLGYPGVHAETQHWTALTYAALQGTCSVARLLLERGAHVEGGTRLSEDKCTQTPLQVAAACNQMEMVSLLLSHGAHPFLSTLLKDSLCYSGAAQRGSYSAIAVAAAHGQRATLHKLLAHPHNTNNKEVLSLEEILAEGANNQLTTDCRSSRLQVTCPSSSDSSTCLMNHAGSDNLQLLKLSKAQIKSLQEAMYHSTENNHLDITLDLRNLGIPWTLHCWMHTLATAHEQQLENIIDQLLQDFLQVWPDDYSTQFVDECLPLLFNIFRFSKVLCESY
;
A
#
# COMPACT_ATOMS: atom_id res chain seq x y z
N MET A 1 35.35 1.84 4.23
CA MET A 1 34.19 0.94 4.42
C MET A 1 33.30 1.01 3.19
N LEU A 2 32.93 -0.12 2.59
CA LEU A 2 31.98 -0.15 1.48
C LEU A 2 30.57 0.04 2.06
N PHE A 3 29.98 1.22 1.87
CA PHE A 3 28.59 1.45 2.29
C PHE A 3 27.64 0.56 1.48
N PRO A 4 26.58 0.01 2.11
CA PRO A 4 25.59 -0.80 1.41
C PRO A 4 24.92 0.02 0.29
N ARG A 5 24.79 -0.58 -0.89
CA ARG A 5 24.14 0.02 -2.07
C ARG A 5 22.67 -0.38 -2.16
N LEU A 6 21.87 0.45 -2.82
CA LEU A 6 20.51 0.11 -3.23
C LEU A 6 20.54 -1.00 -4.28
N VAL A 7 19.51 -1.83 -4.25
CA VAL A 7 19.27 -2.85 -5.27
C VAL A 7 18.84 -2.16 -6.55
N GLU A 8 19.41 -2.56 -7.68
CA GLU A 8 18.94 -2.14 -9.00
C GLU A 8 17.81 -3.06 -9.46
N LEU A 9 16.71 -2.47 -9.94
CA LEU A 9 15.54 -3.23 -10.35
C LEU A 9 15.75 -3.81 -11.75
N GLN A 10 15.55 -5.12 -11.90
CA GLN A 10 15.63 -5.79 -13.20
C GLN A 10 14.42 -5.44 -14.10
N HIS A 11 13.24 -5.32 -13.49
CA HIS A 11 12.00 -4.98 -14.18
C HIS A 11 11.34 -3.78 -13.48
N LEU A 12 11.21 -2.68 -14.21
CA LEU A 12 10.52 -1.48 -13.76
C LEU A 12 9.04 -1.55 -14.13
N PRO A 13 8.14 -0.96 -13.32
CA PRO A 13 6.72 -0.88 -13.66
C PRO A 13 6.41 0.16 -14.78
N TRP A 14 7.44 0.74 -15.39
CA TRP A 14 7.34 1.67 -16.52
C TRP A 14 8.45 1.43 -17.54
N SER A 15 8.22 1.89 -18.77
CA SER A 15 9.20 2.01 -19.84
C SER A 15 9.65 3.46 -20.03
N ASN A 16 10.71 3.69 -20.80
CA ASN A 16 11.12 5.05 -21.18
C ASN A 16 10.04 5.77 -22.02
N HIS A 17 9.23 5.01 -22.76
CA HIS A 17 8.10 5.57 -23.50
C HIS A 17 7.00 6.08 -22.55
N ASP A 18 6.76 5.38 -21.44
CA ASP A 18 5.81 5.84 -20.42
C ASP A 18 6.30 7.11 -19.72
N VAL A 19 7.59 7.19 -19.40
CA VAL A 19 8.21 8.41 -18.87
C VAL A 19 8.02 9.57 -19.86
N LEU A 20 8.27 9.33 -21.15
CA LEU A 20 8.06 10.33 -22.19
C LEU A 20 6.59 10.80 -22.25
N LYS A 21 5.62 9.88 -22.15
CA LYS A 21 4.19 10.23 -22.10
C LYS A 21 3.86 11.14 -20.91
N VAL A 22 4.45 10.89 -19.73
CA VAL A 22 4.29 11.77 -18.57
C VAL A 22 4.80 13.18 -18.89
N VAL A 23 5.98 13.30 -19.50
CA VAL A 23 6.54 14.61 -19.87
C VAL A 23 5.68 15.32 -20.92
N GLN A 24 5.13 14.59 -21.90
CA GLN A 24 4.33 15.14 -22.99
C GLN A 24 2.92 15.56 -22.57
N ASN A 25 2.27 14.79 -21.70
CA ASN A 25 0.86 14.95 -21.38
C ASN A 25 0.61 15.49 -19.96
N GLY A 26 1.64 15.53 -19.11
CA GLY A 26 1.57 15.96 -17.72
C GLY A 26 1.64 17.47 -17.50
N ARG A 27 1.98 17.87 -16.28
CA ARG A 27 2.11 19.28 -15.85
C ARG A 27 3.22 20.03 -16.58
N ILE A 28 4.22 19.30 -17.08
CA ILE A 28 5.41 19.87 -17.71
C ILE A 28 5.38 19.87 -19.24
N LYS A 29 4.21 19.61 -19.84
CA LYS A 29 4.02 19.59 -21.30
C LYS A 29 4.54 20.83 -22.01
N GLU A 30 4.40 22.00 -21.39
CA GLU A 30 4.88 23.29 -21.93
C GLU A 30 6.41 23.41 -21.92
N HIS A 31 7.10 22.58 -21.16
CA HIS A 31 8.55 22.54 -21.07
C HIS A 31 9.14 21.38 -21.89
N MET A 32 8.33 20.63 -22.63
CA MET A 32 8.79 19.48 -23.43
C MET A 32 9.87 19.88 -24.44
N GLU A 33 9.73 21.02 -25.11
CA GLU A 33 10.72 21.53 -26.06
C GLU A 33 12.07 21.88 -25.41
N ARG A 34 12.07 22.09 -24.08
CA ARG A 34 13.25 22.42 -23.29
C ARG A 34 13.93 21.18 -22.71
N ILE A 35 13.47 19.96 -23.03
CA ILE A 35 14.01 18.72 -22.47
C ILE A 35 14.62 17.87 -23.58
N SER A 36 15.92 17.57 -23.46
CA SER A 36 16.58 16.64 -24.39
C SER A 36 16.06 15.21 -24.22
N MET A 37 15.94 14.47 -25.33
CA MET A 37 15.53 13.06 -25.31
C MET A 37 16.51 12.16 -24.54
N GLU A 38 17.78 12.55 -24.44
CA GLU A 38 18.79 11.84 -23.64
C GLU A 38 18.53 11.92 -22.13
N THR A 39 17.78 12.94 -21.69
CA THR A 39 17.41 13.13 -20.28
C THR A 39 16.37 12.08 -19.84
N ILE A 40 15.56 11.55 -20.76
CA ILE A 40 14.47 10.60 -20.45
C ILE A 40 14.98 9.27 -19.87
N PRO A 41 15.92 8.52 -20.51
CA PRO A 41 16.47 7.31 -19.91
C PRO A 41 17.23 7.59 -18.61
N ARG A 42 17.89 8.74 -18.51
CA ARG A 42 18.64 9.10 -17.30
C ARG A 42 17.72 9.38 -16.12
N LEU A 43 16.63 10.10 -16.34
CA LEU A 43 15.58 10.33 -15.36
C LEU A 43 14.96 9.01 -14.90
N SER A 44 14.61 8.13 -15.84
CA SER A 44 14.07 6.80 -15.55
C SER A 44 15.01 5.99 -14.64
N TYR A 45 16.31 5.98 -14.95
CA TYR A 45 17.34 5.30 -14.15
C TYR A 45 17.54 5.91 -12.75
N LEU A 46 17.33 7.21 -12.56
CA LEU A 46 17.41 7.84 -11.24
C LEU A 46 16.12 7.63 -10.44
N LEU A 47 14.96 7.70 -11.10
CA LEU A 47 13.64 7.52 -10.47
C LEU A 47 13.46 6.14 -9.84
N GLN A 48 14.06 5.09 -10.42
CA GLN A 48 14.04 3.76 -9.79
C GLN A 48 14.67 3.75 -8.39
N ARG A 49 15.65 4.62 -8.09
CA ARG A 49 16.25 4.70 -6.75
C ARG A 49 15.25 5.25 -5.74
N ALA A 50 14.46 6.24 -6.15
CA ALA A 50 13.34 6.74 -5.35
C ALA A 50 12.28 5.65 -5.14
N LEU A 51 11.89 4.92 -6.20
CA LEU A 51 10.96 3.78 -6.12
C LEU A 51 11.44 2.73 -5.10
N VAL A 52 12.71 2.32 -5.16
CA VAL A 52 13.26 1.32 -4.24
C VAL A 52 13.25 1.81 -2.80
N ARG A 53 13.60 3.07 -2.55
CA ARG A 53 13.57 3.65 -1.20
C ARG A 53 12.14 3.71 -0.65
N ILE A 54 11.20 4.22 -1.43
CA ILE A 54 9.79 4.31 -1.05
C ILE A 54 9.23 2.90 -0.85
N GLY A 55 9.47 1.97 -1.78
CA GLY A 55 9.01 0.59 -1.70
C GLY A 55 9.53 -0.15 -0.46
N ARG A 56 10.83 -0.03 -0.14
CA ARG A 56 11.38 -0.64 1.09
C ARG A 56 10.75 -0.07 2.36
N GLU A 57 10.44 1.23 2.37
CA GLU A 57 9.76 1.83 3.50
C GLU A 57 8.30 1.38 3.61
N VAL A 58 7.56 1.38 2.49
CA VAL A 58 6.20 0.81 2.41
C VAL A 58 6.19 -0.63 2.93
N GLN A 59 7.14 -1.45 2.50
CA GLN A 59 7.25 -2.85 2.94
C GLN A 59 7.42 -2.97 4.45
N ARG A 60 8.24 -2.11 5.06
CA ARG A 60 8.44 -2.10 6.51
C ARG A 60 7.19 -1.64 7.25
N LEU A 61 6.51 -0.60 6.78
CA LEU A 61 5.29 -0.08 7.38
C LEU A 61 4.11 -1.06 7.24
N ALA A 62 4.01 -1.76 6.11
CA ALA A 62 2.97 -2.74 5.85
C ALA A 62 3.18 -4.07 6.59
N CYS A 63 4.42 -4.39 6.98
CA CYS A 63 4.77 -5.69 7.55
C CYS A 63 4.01 -6.08 8.84
N PRO A 64 3.79 -5.18 9.83
CA PRO A 64 3.15 -5.55 11.09
C PRO A 64 1.71 -6.05 10.90
N LEU A 65 0.95 -5.39 10.02
CA LEU A 65 -0.42 -5.79 9.71
C LEU A 65 -0.47 -6.81 8.57
N GLY A 66 0.51 -6.81 7.66
CA GLY A 66 0.52 -7.62 6.45
C GLY A 66 -0.23 -6.97 5.27
N MET A 67 -0.68 -5.73 5.40
CA MET A 67 -1.47 -5.01 4.40
C MET A 67 -0.76 -3.72 3.96
N CYS A 68 -0.69 -3.52 2.65
CA CYS A 68 -0.24 -2.30 2.01
C CYS A 68 -1.46 -1.51 1.52
N SER A 69 -1.80 -0.44 2.23
CA SER A 69 -2.87 0.51 1.90
C SER A 69 -2.29 1.83 1.39
N LYS A 70 -3.17 2.79 1.08
CA LYS A 70 -2.76 4.15 0.73
C LYS A 70 -2.00 4.86 1.87
N GLN A 71 -2.21 4.45 3.12
CA GLN A 71 -1.57 5.08 4.27
C GLN A 71 -0.08 4.76 4.34
N GLU A 72 0.31 3.49 4.17
CA GLU A 72 1.72 3.08 4.16
C GLU A 72 2.48 3.78 3.03
N VAL A 73 1.86 3.89 1.84
CA VAL A 73 2.45 4.63 0.71
C VAL A 73 2.60 6.13 1.01
N CYS A 74 1.56 6.77 1.55
CA CYS A 74 1.61 8.18 1.92
C CYS A 74 2.68 8.46 3.00
N SER A 75 2.72 7.65 4.05
CA SER A 75 3.72 7.76 5.11
C SER A 75 5.14 7.53 4.58
N ALA A 76 5.34 6.52 3.72
CA ALA A 76 6.64 6.29 3.09
C ALA A 76 7.11 7.49 2.24
N LEU A 77 6.21 8.13 1.49
CA LEU A 77 6.52 9.36 0.75
C LEU A 77 7.00 10.46 1.70
N ARG A 78 6.36 10.64 2.87
CA ARG A 78 6.74 11.66 3.87
C ARG A 78 8.04 11.34 4.61
N ILE A 79 8.31 10.06 4.85
CA ILE A 79 9.55 9.59 5.49
C ILE A 79 10.75 9.76 4.54
N ILE A 80 10.57 9.43 3.25
CA ILE A 80 11.68 9.40 2.28
C ILE A 80 11.93 10.76 1.62
N LEU A 81 10.88 11.50 1.27
CA LEU A 81 10.99 12.76 0.54
C LEU A 81 11.12 13.94 1.50
N CYS A 82 11.67 15.06 1.01
CA CYS A 82 11.58 16.32 1.75
C CYS A 82 10.11 16.78 1.79
N PRO A 83 9.69 17.57 2.80
CA PRO A 83 8.29 17.96 3.01
C PRO A 83 7.64 18.63 1.79
N ALA A 84 8.36 19.50 1.08
CA ALA A 84 7.82 20.14 -0.12
C ALA A 84 7.47 19.12 -1.23
N LEU A 85 8.36 18.15 -1.48
CA LEU A 85 8.12 17.06 -2.43
C LEU A 85 7.05 16.11 -1.93
N ALA A 86 7.07 15.75 -0.65
CA ALA A 86 6.09 14.87 -0.03
C ALA A 86 4.68 15.45 -0.09
N ASP A 87 4.51 16.74 0.21
CA ASP A 87 3.23 17.45 0.14
C ASP A 87 2.73 17.54 -1.30
N SER A 88 3.60 17.84 -2.26
CA SER A 88 3.26 17.83 -3.69
C SER A 88 2.77 16.45 -4.13
N CYS A 89 3.52 15.39 -3.80
CA CYS A 89 3.15 14.02 -4.12
C CYS A 89 1.86 13.58 -3.43
N THR A 90 1.66 13.93 -2.16
CA THR A 90 0.45 13.61 -1.40
C THR A 90 -0.79 14.25 -2.01
N LYS A 91 -0.70 15.52 -2.44
CA LYS A 91 -1.78 16.22 -3.15
C LYS A 91 -2.12 15.54 -4.48
N ALA A 92 -1.11 15.10 -5.23
CA ALA A 92 -1.31 14.35 -6.47
C ALA A 92 -2.00 13.00 -6.21
N CYS A 93 -1.57 12.27 -5.17
CA CYS A 93 -2.20 11.01 -4.76
C CYS A 93 -3.69 11.20 -4.40
N LEU A 94 -4.01 12.23 -3.61
CA LEU A 94 -5.39 12.54 -3.23
C LEU A 94 -6.26 12.88 -4.45
N ARG A 95 -5.72 13.66 -5.40
CA ARG A 95 -6.41 13.98 -6.67
C ARG A 95 -6.70 12.72 -7.47
N ALA A 96 -5.68 11.88 -7.68
CA ALA A 96 -5.81 10.64 -8.45
C ALA A 96 -6.83 9.68 -7.81
N ALA A 97 -6.81 9.55 -6.48
CA ALA A 97 -7.76 8.72 -5.75
C ALA A 97 -9.19 9.25 -5.85
N ALA A 98 -9.40 10.57 -5.81
CA ALA A 98 -10.70 11.19 -6.01
C ALA A 98 -11.24 10.94 -7.42
N MET A 99 -10.41 11.07 -8.46
CA MET A 99 -10.80 10.75 -9.84
C MET A 99 -11.16 9.27 -10.00
N PHE A 100 -10.32 8.38 -9.45
CA PHE A 100 -10.53 6.94 -9.49
C PHE A 100 -11.85 6.50 -8.84
N ALA A 101 -12.24 7.19 -7.77
CA ALA A 101 -13.47 6.95 -7.01
C ALA A 101 -14.76 7.38 -7.74
N VAL A 102 -14.70 8.37 -8.63
CA VAL A 102 -15.88 8.96 -9.33
C VAL A 102 -16.32 8.15 -10.56
N SER A 103 -15.57 7.11 -10.92
CA SER A 103 -15.86 6.29 -12.11
C SER A 103 -17.18 5.53 -11.96
N GLY A 104 -18.26 6.02 -12.58
CA GLY A 104 -19.59 5.38 -12.62
C GLY A 104 -19.65 4.14 -13.53
N ASP A 105 -20.76 3.93 -14.25
CA ASP A 105 -21.05 2.73 -15.08
C ASP A 105 -20.00 2.37 -16.16
N LEU A 106 -19.02 3.24 -16.42
CA LEU A 106 -17.89 3.01 -17.35
C LEU A 106 -16.69 2.30 -16.69
N GLN A 107 -16.76 1.94 -15.42
CA GLN A 107 -15.64 1.41 -14.62
C GLN A 107 -14.86 0.26 -15.27
N LEU A 108 -15.56 -0.71 -15.85
CA LEU A 108 -14.95 -1.90 -16.47
C LEU A 108 -14.56 -1.69 -17.95
N LYS A 109 -14.80 -0.49 -18.49
CA LYS A 109 -14.51 -0.15 -19.89
C LYS A 109 -13.24 0.70 -20.05
N GLN A 110 -12.73 1.28 -18.97
CA GLN A 110 -11.54 2.14 -18.96
C GLN A 110 -10.45 1.52 -18.10
N SER A 111 -9.19 1.81 -18.44
CA SER A 111 -8.05 1.42 -17.61
C SER A 111 -8.08 2.12 -16.26
N LYS A 112 -7.50 1.48 -15.23
CA LYS A 112 -7.35 2.04 -13.88
C LYS A 112 -6.60 3.37 -13.90
N SER A 113 -5.59 3.49 -14.76
CA SER A 113 -4.82 4.71 -14.96
C SER A 113 -5.68 5.84 -15.53
N CYS A 114 -6.46 5.58 -16.58
CA CYS A 114 -7.35 6.58 -17.18
C CYS A 114 -8.37 7.09 -16.15
N ARG A 115 -8.97 6.17 -15.38
CA ARG A 115 -9.89 6.50 -14.28
C ARG A 115 -9.25 7.38 -13.20
N ALA A 116 -7.97 7.16 -12.90
CA ALA A 116 -7.21 7.96 -11.94
C ALA A 116 -6.62 9.25 -12.54
N GLY A 117 -6.74 9.47 -13.85
CA GLY A 117 -6.11 10.60 -14.55
C GLY A 117 -4.59 10.51 -14.63
N LEU A 118 -4.03 9.29 -14.63
CA LEU A 118 -2.59 9.02 -14.62
C LEU A 118 -2.11 8.52 -15.99
N GLN A 119 -0.86 8.85 -16.32
CA GLN A 119 -0.20 8.38 -17.55
C GLN A 119 0.52 7.04 -17.33
N LEU A 120 1.12 6.85 -16.15
CA LEU A 120 1.74 5.58 -15.76
C LEU A 120 0.67 4.51 -15.48
N SER A 121 1.01 3.25 -15.76
CA SER A 121 0.10 2.10 -15.60
C SER A 121 -0.05 1.69 -14.13
N VAL A 122 -1.22 1.95 -13.53
CA VAL A 122 -1.54 1.57 -12.15
C VAL A 122 -1.46 0.05 -11.98
N GLY A 123 -1.87 -0.71 -12.98
CA GLY A 123 -1.84 -2.17 -12.93
C GLY A 123 -0.43 -2.76 -12.97
N ARG A 124 0.50 -2.19 -13.77
CA ARG A 124 1.93 -2.58 -13.71
C ARG A 124 2.55 -2.27 -12.35
N PHE A 125 2.18 -1.15 -11.75
CA PHE A 125 2.60 -0.84 -10.37
C PHE A 125 2.01 -1.82 -9.36
N GLN A 126 0.72 -2.17 -9.46
CA GLN A 126 0.09 -3.16 -8.57
C GLN A 126 0.79 -4.52 -8.68
N ARG A 127 1.08 -4.98 -9.91
CA ARG A 127 1.83 -6.20 -10.16
C ARG A 127 3.23 -6.14 -9.56
N TRP A 128 3.97 -5.06 -9.81
CA TRP A 128 5.31 -4.87 -9.26
C TRP A 128 5.32 -4.91 -7.72
N MET A 129 4.31 -4.29 -7.08
CA MET A 129 4.19 -4.35 -5.62
C MET A 129 3.97 -5.76 -5.10
N ALA A 130 3.20 -6.58 -5.83
CA ALA A 130 2.95 -7.98 -5.49
C ALA A 130 4.22 -8.82 -5.68
N ASP A 131 4.91 -8.66 -6.80
CA ASP A 131 6.15 -9.39 -7.13
C ASP A 131 7.26 -9.10 -6.11
N VAL A 132 7.41 -7.83 -5.70
CA VAL A 132 8.39 -7.40 -4.67
C VAL A 132 7.90 -7.67 -3.23
N ARG A 133 6.63 -8.07 -3.06
CA ARG A 133 5.99 -8.35 -1.77
C ARG A 133 6.04 -7.15 -0.82
N LEU A 134 5.57 -5.99 -1.27
CA LEU A 134 5.41 -4.82 -0.39
C LEU A 134 4.41 -5.07 0.74
N GLY A 135 3.45 -5.97 0.55
CA GLY A 135 2.55 -6.47 1.58
C GLY A 135 2.01 -7.84 1.16
N LYS A 136 1.40 -8.58 2.10
CA LYS A 136 0.67 -9.82 1.76
C LYS A 136 -0.61 -9.47 0.99
N PHE A 137 -1.29 -8.43 1.45
CA PHE A 137 -2.44 -7.80 0.81
C PHE A 137 -2.04 -6.43 0.25
N ILE A 138 -2.38 -6.13 -1.00
CA ILE A 138 -2.12 -4.83 -1.65
C ILE A 138 -3.45 -4.23 -2.07
N HIS A 139 -3.83 -3.15 -1.41
CA HIS A 139 -5.06 -2.45 -1.74
C HIS A 139 -4.91 -1.69 -3.07
N GLU A 140 -5.96 -1.63 -3.88
CA GLU A 140 -5.94 -0.90 -5.17
C GLU A 140 -5.54 0.58 -5.04
N TYR A 141 -6.04 1.29 -4.03
CA TYR A 141 -5.62 2.66 -3.74
C TYR A 141 -4.13 2.78 -3.37
N ALA A 142 -3.49 1.74 -2.84
CA ALA A 142 -2.03 1.76 -2.65
C ALA A 142 -1.31 1.83 -4.00
N ALA A 143 -1.80 1.07 -4.99
CA ALA A 143 -1.31 1.13 -6.37
C ALA A 143 -1.52 2.49 -7.02
N VAL A 144 -2.71 3.08 -6.86
CA VAL A 144 -3.01 4.44 -7.35
C VAL A 144 -2.08 5.47 -6.70
N TYR A 145 -1.88 5.40 -5.38
CA TYR A 145 -1.02 6.33 -4.65
C TYR A 145 0.45 6.22 -5.07
N LEU A 146 1.01 5.01 -5.20
CA LEU A 146 2.42 4.91 -5.58
C LEU A 146 2.65 5.39 -7.01
N THR A 147 1.71 5.08 -7.91
CA THR A 147 1.76 5.52 -9.31
C THR A 147 1.69 7.05 -9.39
N ALA A 148 0.69 7.66 -8.75
CA ALA A 148 0.50 9.11 -8.72
C ALA A 148 1.67 9.84 -8.05
N GLY A 149 2.16 9.29 -6.93
CA GLY A 149 3.30 9.83 -6.19
C GLY A 149 4.57 9.84 -7.04
N LEU A 150 4.86 8.76 -7.77
CA LEU A 150 6.03 8.70 -8.65
C LEU A 150 5.89 9.52 -9.92
N GLU A 151 4.70 9.55 -10.53
CA GLU A 151 4.43 10.41 -11.69
C GLU A 151 4.64 11.90 -11.32
N ASN A 152 4.13 12.33 -10.17
CA ASN A 152 4.33 13.68 -9.68
C ASN A 152 5.79 13.95 -9.28
N LEU A 153 6.46 12.99 -8.63
CA LEU A 153 7.87 13.12 -8.27
C LEU A 153 8.77 13.27 -9.50
N LEU A 154 8.47 12.53 -10.57
CA LEU A 154 9.17 12.63 -11.85
C LEU A 154 9.11 14.06 -12.41
N GLU A 155 7.91 14.65 -12.44
CA GLU A 155 7.71 16.02 -12.90
C GLU A 155 8.38 17.05 -11.99
N GLU A 156 8.31 16.88 -10.66
CA GLU A 156 8.98 17.76 -9.69
C GLU A 156 10.51 17.73 -9.84
N ILE A 157 11.09 16.56 -10.09
CA ILE A 157 12.53 16.43 -10.34
C ILE A 157 12.91 17.24 -11.58
N ILE A 158 12.15 17.16 -12.67
CA ILE A 158 12.40 17.94 -13.88
C ILE A 158 12.28 19.44 -13.59
N LEU A 159 11.17 19.87 -12.97
CA LEU A 159 10.91 21.28 -12.68
C LEU A 159 12.02 21.92 -11.85
N GLN A 160 12.58 21.19 -10.89
CA GLN A 160 13.68 21.68 -10.05
C GLN A 160 15.05 21.68 -10.74
N CYS A 161 15.18 20.98 -11.87
CA CYS A 161 16.40 20.90 -12.64
C CYS A 161 16.35 21.72 -13.95
N LEU A 162 15.22 22.36 -14.27
CA LEU A 162 15.11 23.21 -15.45
C LEU A 162 16.05 24.43 -15.35
N PRO A 163 16.77 24.78 -16.43
CA PRO A 163 17.61 25.97 -16.47
C PRO A 163 16.77 27.25 -16.27
N SER A 164 17.35 28.24 -15.60
CA SER A 164 16.70 29.55 -15.42
C SER A 164 16.52 30.31 -16.75
N GLU A 165 17.40 30.08 -17.72
CA GLU A 165 17.32 30.67 -19.06
C GLU A 165 16.31 29.90 -19.93
N ALA A 166 15.34 30.62 -20.50
CA ALA A 166 14.22 30.05 -21.25
C ALA A 166 14.68 29.25 -22.48
N ASP A 167 15.72 29.72 -23.18
CA ASP A 167 16.19 29.14 -24.45
C ASP A 167 17.13 27.95 -24.29
N THR A 168 17.54 27.63 -23.05
CA THR A 168 18.49 26.55 -22.80
C THR A 168 17.77 25.20 -22.64
N VAL A 169 18.16 24.22 -23.45
CA VAL A 169 17.66 22.83 -23.38
C VAL A 169 18.36 22.06 -22.26
N LEU A 170 17.58 21.40 -21.42
CA LEU A 170 18.05 20.52 -20.35
C LEU A 170 18.62 19.22 -20.92
N THR A 171 19.95 19.14 -20.99
CA THR A 171 20.70 17.92 -21.35
C THR A 171 20.88 17.00 -20.14
N ALA A 172 21.23 15.74 -20.38
CA ALA A 172 21.46 14.76 -19.31
C ALA A 172 22.60 15.18 -18.35
N THR A 173 23.64 15.83 -18.86
CA THR A 173 24.77 16.32 -18.04
C THR A 173 24.37 17.51 -17.18
N MET A 174 23.62 18.46 -17.73
CA MET A 174 23.06 19.59 -16.98
C MET A 174 22.09 19.11 -15.90
N PHE A 175 21.29 18.09 -16.22
CA PHE A 175 20.37 17.48 -15.28
C PHE A 175 21.08 16.86 -14.08
N GLU A 176 22.15 16.09 -14.30
CA GLU A 176 22.97 15.56 -13.21
C GLU A 176 23.64 16.65 -12.37
N HIS A 177 24.15 17.70 -13.03
CA HIS A 177 24.76 18.83 -12.34
C HIS A 177 23.73 19.60 -11.48
N ALA A 178 22.49 19.76 -11.97
CA ALA A 178 21.41 20.38 -11.20
C ALA A 178 21.05 19.53 -9.98
N ILE A 179 20.95 18.20 -10.12
CA ILE A 179 20.72 17.28 -9.00
C ILE A 179 21.87 17.35 -7.98
N ALA A 180 23.12 17.40 -8.45
CA ALA A 180 24.32 17.46 -7.61
C ALA A 180 24.34 18.67 -6.68
N ASN A 181 23.74 19.78 -7.11
CA ASN A 181 23.68 21.04 -6.35
C ASN A 181 22.34 21.26 -5.62
N ASN A 182 21.40 20.31 -5.70
CA ASN A 182 20.10 20.40 -5.04
C ASN A 182 20.06 19.50 -3.79
N GLY A 183 20.01 20.13 -2.61
CA GLY A 183 19.97 19.42 -1.32
C GLY A 183 18.71 18.59 -1.07
N ASP A 184 17.62 18.88 -1.77
CA ASP A 184 16.36 18.12 -1.67
C ASP A 184 16.41 16.82 -2.51
N LEU A 185 17.16 16.81 -3.62
CA LEU A 185 17.20 15.71 -4.59
C LEU A 185 18.43 14.82 -4.47
N TRP A 186 19.58 15.40 -4.12
CA TRP A 186 20.86 14.70 -4.16
C TRP A 186 20.82 13.38 -3.38
N GLY A 187 20.44 13.46 -2.09
CA GLY A 187 20.39 12.30 -1.20
C GLY A 187 19.42 11.21 -1.64
N LEU A 188 18.25 11.61 -2.17
CA LEU A 188 17.22 10.71 -2.66
C LEU A 188 17.71 9.86 -3.84
N LEU A 189 18.44 10.48 -4.77
CA LEU A 189 18.84 9.87 -6.04
C LEU A 189 20.22 9.20 -5.98
N GLN A 190 20.86 9.14 -4.81
CA GLN A 190 22.14 8.44 -4.64
C GLN A 190 21.99 6.92 -4.57
N PRO A 191 23.04 6.14 -4.93
CA PRO A 191 23.00 4.68 -4.94
C PRO A 191 23.15 4.04 -3.56
N TYR A 192 23.31 4.80 -2.48
CA TYR A 192 23.55 4.26 -1.13
C TYR A 192 22.25 3.87 -0.44
N ALA A 193 22.27 2.84 0.41
CA ALA A 193 21.07 2.40 1.11
C ALA A 193 20.54 3.45 2.11
N HIS A 194 21.44 4.13 2.83
CA HIS A 194 21.09 5.24 3.71
C HIS A 194 20.68 6.48 2.88
N LEU A 195 19.87 7.34 3.48
CA LEU A 195 19.38 8.58 2.89
C LEU A 195 20.33 9.73 3.25
N ASN A 196 21.11 10.20 2.28
CA ASN A 196 22.04 11.33 2.44
C ASN A 196 21.31 12.69 2.34
N ALA A 197 20.27 12.89 3.13
CA ALA A 197 19.48 14.11 3.11
C ALA A 197 20.21 15.30 3.74
N GLY A 198 19.83 16.52 3.35
CA GLY A 198 20.39 17.77 3.88
C GLY A 198 21.80 18.11 3.37
N ARG A 199 22.24 17.50 2.26
CA ARG A 199 23.57 17.73 1.67
C ARG A 199 23.54 17.74 0.15
N ILE A 200 24.52 18.41 -0.43
CA ILE A 200 24.81 18.39 -1.87
C ILE A 200 26.04 17.53 -2.18
N ALA A 201 26.36 17.33 -3.46
CA ALA A 201 27.45 16.48 -3.92
C ALA A 201 28.84 16.89 -3.37
N SER A 202 29.05 18.18 -3.06
CA SER A 202 30.28 18.66 -2.44
C SER A 202 30.44 18.25 -0.97
N GLY A 203 29.40 17.66 -0.37
CA GLY A 203 29.34 17.35 1.06
C GLY A 203 28.90 18.53 1.94
N ALA A 204 28.74 19.72 1.37
CA ALA A 204 28.22 20.88 2.10
C ALA A 204 26.80 20.63 2.61
N LEU A 205 26.53 21.09 3.83
CA LEU A 205 25.19 21.11 4.39
C LEU A 205 24.33 22.08 3.59
N ALA A 206 23.19 21.60 3.12
CA ALA A 206 22.21 22.40 2.41
C ALA A 206 21.02 22.63 3.33
N MET A 207 20.71 23.89 3.61
CA MET A 207 19.47 24.21 4.31
C MET A 207 18.30 23.86 3.40
N PRO A 208 17.40 22.96 3.80
CA PRO A 208 16.27 22.61 2.96
C PRO A 208 15.39 23.84 2.69
N ARG A 209 14.92 23.99 1.44
CA ARG A 209 14.13 25.18 1.03
C ARG A 209 12.88 25.39 1.88
N TRP A 210 12.28 24.29 2.34
CA TRP A 210 11.08 24.30 3.19
C TRP A 210 11.35 24.72 4.65
N ALA A 211 12.60 24.64 5.09
CA ALA A 211 13.01 25.00 6.44
C ALA A 211 13.67 26.38 6.50
N SER A 212 13.99 27.00 5.34
CA SER A 212 14.43 28.39 5.30
C SER A 212 13.27 29.33 5.60
N VAL A 213 13.49 30.28 6.51
CA VAL A 213 12.51 31.24 7.04
C VAL A 213 11.88 32.11 5.93
N SER A 214 12.53 32.18 4.76
CA SER A 214 12.01 32.86 3.57
C SER A 214 10.74 32.23 2.98
N SER A 215 10.44 30.97 3.30
CA SER A 215 9.28 30.23 2.77
C SER A 215 7.99 30.33 3.62
N VAL A 216 8.06 30.94 4.82
CA VAL A 216 6.93 31.02 5.77
C VAL A 216 6.27 32.40 5.79
N ASN A 217 6.87 33.43 5.20
CA ASN A 217 6.42 34.83 5.32
C ASN A 217 5.91 35.46 4.02
N THR A 218 5.03 34.79 3.27
CA THR A 218 4.24 35.47 2.22
C THR A 218 3.01 36.21 2.74
N GLU A 219 2.73 36.23 4.05
CA GLU A 219 1.70 37.09 4.64
C GLU A 219 2.08 37.56 6.05
N SER A 220 2.97 38.55 6.16
CA SER A 220 2.89 39.63 7.18
C SER A 220 4.15 40.49 7.17
N THR A 221 3.97 41.75 6.80
CA THR A 221 4.96 42.82 6.99
C THR A 221 5.10 43.14 8.48
N HIS A 222 6.20 42.74 9.14
CA HIS A 222 6.81 43.52 10.23
C HIS A 222 8.30 43.16 10.41
N THR A 223 9.12 44.20 10.41
CA THR A 223 10.58 44.20 10.48
C THR A 223 11.07 44.05 11.93
N SER A 224 11.38 42.82 12.38
CA SER A 224 12.23 42.58 13.57
C SER A 224 12.80 41.15 13.73
N SER A 225 12.69 40.24 12.77
CA SER A 225 13.05 38.80 12.96
C SER A 225 14.37 38.32 12.32
N LEU A 226 15.12 39.15 11.59
CA LEU A 226 16.30 38.69 10.82
C LEU A 226 17.44 38.09 11.67
N ALA A 227 17.58 38.49 12.94
CA ALA A 227 18.63 37.96 13.83
C ALA A 227 18.25 36.60 14.45
N SER A 228 16.96 36.36 14.68
CA SER A 228 16.43 35.11 15.24
C SER A 228 16.44 33.97 14.20
N GLY A 229 16.16 34.29 12.92
CA GLY A 229 16.17 33.31 11.83
C GLY A 229 17.54 32.66 11.58
N LYS A 230 18.63 33.43 11.66
CA LYS A 230 20.00 32.89 11.46
C LYS A 230 20.43 31.93 12.58
N SER A 231 20.01 32.19 13.82
CA SER A 231 20.28 31.31 14.96
C SER A 231 19.51 29.99 14.84
N LEU A 232 18.25 30.04 14.37
CA LEU A 232 17.44 28.85 14.14
C LEU A 232 18.00 27.99 12.98
N GLU A 233 18.42 28.62 11.88
CA GLU A 233 19.05 27.92 10.75
C GLU A 233 20.35 27.23 11.18
N GLN A 234 21.19 27.89 11.99
CA GLN A 234 22.38 27.27 12.57
C GLN A 234 22.03 26.09 13.49
N SER A 235 20.98 26.24 14.30
CA SER A 235 20.50 25.18 15.20
C SER A 235 19.99 23.95 14.43
N LEU A 236 19.27 24.16 13.33
CA LEU A 236 18.75 23.09 12.47
C LEU A 236 19.83 22.36 11.68
N LEU A 237 20.92 23.05 11.33
CA LEU A 237 22.08 22.47 10.65
C LEU A 237 23.10 21.83 11.60
N THR A 238 22.86 21.85 12.91
CA THR A 238 23.70 21.14 13.88
C THR A 238 23.75 19.64 13.53
N THR A 239 24.95 19.09 13.44
CA THR A 239 25.16 17.66 13.14
C THR A 239 25.65 16.89 14.37
N CYS A 240 26.13 17.61 15.38
CA CYS A 240 26.69 17.04 16.59
C CYS A 240 26.32 17.88 17.81
N VAL A 241 26.21 17.26 18.98
CA VAL A 241 25.90 17.93 20.26
C VAL A 241 26.86 17.45 21.36
N GLY A 242 27.21 18.31 22.31
CA GLY A 242 28.13 18.00 23.41
C GLY A 242 27.47 17.37 24.63
N SER A 243 26.20 17.70 24.91
CA SER A 243 25.45 17.12 26.04
C SER A 243 23.98 16.88 25.72
N ALA A 244 23.34 15.99 26.50
CA ALA A 244 21.89 15.78 26.40
C ALA A 244 21.10 17.05 26.77
N HIS A 245 21.63 17.89 27.67
CA HIS A 245 20.99 19.15 28.05
C HIS A 245 21.00 20.16 26.89
N GLU A 246 22.13 20.33 26.23
CA GLU A 246 22.24 21.16 25.02
C GLU A 246 21.26 20.70 23.94
N LEU A 247 21.12 19.38 23.74
CA LEU A 247 20.11 18.83 22.82
C LEU A 247 18.69 19.20 23.23
N THR A 248 18.36 19.12 24.53
CA THR A 248 17.03 19.53 25.01
C THR A 248 16.76 21.02 24.79
N GLU A 249 17.76 21.88 24.97
CA GLU A 249 17.62 23.32 24.71
C GLU A 249 17.44 23.60 23.21
N LEU A 250 18.20 22.92 22.34
CA LEU A 250 18.03 23.02 20.89
C LEU A 250 16.63 22.61 20.45
N LEU A 251 16.14 21.46 20.96
CA LEU A 251 14.79 20.98 20.67
C LEU A 251 13.70 21.94 21.16
N ALA A 252 13.90 22.56 22.33
CA ALA A 252 12.99 23.56 22.87
C ALA A 252 12.94 24.84 22.00
N CYS A 253 14.06 25.23 21.39
CA CYS A 253 14.14 26.40 20.51
C CYS A 253 13.47 26.19 19.13
N ILE A 254 13.40 24.94 18.65
CA ILE A 254 12.96 24.61 17.28
C ILE A 254 11.43 24.38 17.19
N ASN A 255 10.68 24.66 18.25
CA ASN A 255 9.28 24.25 18.49
C ASN A 255 8.24 24.86 17.50
N THR A 256 8.33 24.48 16.23
CA THR A 256 7.50 24.91 15.10
C THR A 256 6.26 24.03 14.93
N ARG A 257 6.20 22.87 15.62
CA ARG A 257 5.01 22.01 15.80
C ARG A 257 5.11 21.35 17.19
N PRO A 258 4.04 21.24 17.98
CA PRO A 258 4.11 20.75 19.36
C PRO A 258 4.21 19.22 19.38
N LEU A 259 5.35 18.67 18.94
CA LEU A 259 5.68 17.25 19.12
C LEU A 259 6.44 17.11 20.44
N THR A 260 5.93 16.27 21.34
CA THR A 260 6.55 16.09 22.65
C THR A 260 7.54 14.93 22.60
N TRP A 261 8.78 15.18 23.01
CA TRP A 261 9.82 14.15 23.03
C TRP A 261 9.80 13.41 24.36
N THR A 262 9.77 12.09 24.30
CA THR A 262 9.97 11.27 25.51
C THR A 262 11.45 11.30 25.93
N PRO A 263 11.77 11.20 27.24
CA PRO A 263 13.16 11.16 27.69
C PRO A 263 14.02 10.06 27.03
N PRO A 264 13.51 8.81 26.81
CA PRO A 264 14.23 7.80 26.05
C PRO A 264 14.52 8.19 24.60
N ALA A 265 13.61 8.91 23.93
CA ALA A 265 13.83 9.41 22.57
C ALA A 265 14.98 10.45 22.52
N ILE A 266 15.02 11.37 23.48
CA ILE A 266 16.08 12.38 23.59
C ILE A 266 17.43 11.69 23.82
N GLN A 267 17.47 10.69 24.70
CA GLN A 267 18.68 9.92 24.97
C GLN A 267 19.16 9.13 23.74
N ALA A 268 18.24 8.52 22.99
CA ALA A 268 18.56 7.84 21.73
C ALA A 268 19.11 8.82 20.68
N LEU A 269 18.51 9.99 20.54
CA LEU A 269 18.96 11.00 19.57
C LEU A 269 20.35 11.52 19.96
N PHE A 270 20.57 11.80 21.24
CA PHE A 270 21.87 12.18 21.76
C PHE A 270 22.93 11.12 21.47
N TYR A 271 22.62 9.83 21.62
CA TYR A 271 23.55 8.76 21.30
C TYR A 271 24.06 8.81 19.84
N PHE A 272 23.21 9.16 18.88
CA PHE A 272 23.59 9.29 17.47
C PHE A 272 24.26 10.63 17.12
N MET A 273 23.90 11.70 17.83
CA MET A 273 24.43 13.05 17.58
C MET A 273 25.65 13.40 18.43
N ARG A 274 26.05 12.59 19.42
CA ARG A 274 27.18 12.94 20.29
C ARG A 274 28.50 13.17 19.54
N CYS A 275 29.28 14.13 20.02
CA CYS A 275 30.64 14.40 19.55
C CYS A 275 31.68 13.90 20.57
N SER A 276 32.39 12.81 20.28
CA SER A 276 33.45 12.28 21.18
C SER A 276 34.64 13.23 21.38
N GLN A 277 34.79 14.26 20.54
CA GLN A 277 35.89 15.22 20.62
C GLN A 277 35.64 16.36 21.63
N LEU A 278 34.40 16.62 22.05
CA LEU A 278 34.06 17.71 22.97
C LEU A 278 34.25 17.36 24.46
N GLU A 279 34.30 16.07 24.82
CA GLU A 279 34.46 15.60 26.21
C GLU A 279 35.88 15.82 26.77
N HIS A 280 36.87 16.08 25.91
CA HIS A 280 38.26 16.25 26.31
C HIS A 280 38.55 17.63 26.94
N ALA A 281 37.55 18.52 27.03
CA ALA A 281 37.72 19.85 27.61
C ALA A 281 37.42 19.91 29.13
N GLU A 282 36.74 18.93 29.71
CA GLU A 282 36.22 19.04 31.09
C GLU A 282 36.80 18.05 32.11
N HIS A 283 37.50 16.99 31.69
CA HIS A 283 38.09 16.02 32.63
C HIS A 283 39.60 15.82 32.45
N VAL A 284 40.38 16.37 33.40
CA VAL A 284 41.79 16.02 33.63
C VAL A 284 41.83 14.68 34.37
N ALA A 285 41.87 13.56 33.65
CA ALA A 285 42.30 12.26 34.20
C ALA A 285 42.93 11.37 33.11
N PRO A 286 44.06 10.68 33.39
CA PRO A 286 44.82 9.97 32.37
C PRO A 286 44.44 8.48 32.35
N ILE A 287 43.43 8.09 31.57
CA ILE A 287 43.30 6.71 31.09
C ILE A 287 42.88 6.77 29.63
N GLN A 288 43.81 6.40 28.77
CA GLN A 288 43.66 6.30 27.33
C GLN A 288 42.90 5.02 27.01
N GLU A 289 41.58 5.04 27.15
CA GLU A 289 40.74 4.09 26.42
C GLU A 289 40.58 4.61 25.00
N LEU A 290 41.02 3.80 24.03
CA LEU A 290 40.83 4.04 22.61
C LEU A 290 39.33 4.07 22.30
N VAL A 291 38.69 5.23 22.49
CA VAL A 291 37.31 5.47 22.08
C VAL A 291 37.31 5.41 20.55
N TYR A 292 36.81 4.28 20.05
CA TYR A 292 36.70 3.95 18.63
C TYR A 292 36.44 5.19 17.76
N GLU A 293 37.27 5.35 16.74
CA GLU A 293 37.06 6.29 15.64
C GLU A 293 35.58 6.28 15.22
N ARG A 294 35.06 7.48 14.93
CA ARG A 294 33.67 7.68 14.51
C ARG A 294 33.33 6.69 13.38
N ALA A 295 32.34 5.84 13.59
CA ALA A 295 31.90 4.88 12.55
C ALA A 295 31.38 5.58 11.27
N TYR A 296 31.03 6.85 11.37
CA TYR A 296 30.41 7.65 10.31
C TYR A 296 31.23 8.89 10.01
N VAL A 297 31.65 9.03 8.75
CA VAL A 297 32.45 10.16 8.27
C VAL A 297 31.62 11.45 8.24
N VAL A 298 30.29 11.34 8.13
CA VAL A 298 29.36 12.48 7.96
C VAL A 298 28.04 12.18 8.67
N LEU A 299 27.61 13.06 9.59
CA LEU A 299 26.33 12.95 10.28
C LEU A 299 25.23 13.79 9.61
N PRO A 300 23.95 13.36 9.65
CA PRO A 300 22.81 14.15 9.21
C PRO A 300 22.61 15.39 10.09
N PRO A 301 22.14 16.52 9.55
CA PRO A 301 21.75 17.67 10.35
C PRO A 301 20.48 17.39 11.17
N LEU A 302 20.31 18.09 12.29
CA LEU A 302 19.18 17.94 13.22
C LEU A 302 17.83 18.04 12.52
N VAL A 303 17.69 18.93 11.52
CA VAL A 303 16.46 19.06 10.73
C VAL A 303 15.98 17.76 10.08
N GLU A 304 16.89 16.88 9.66
CA GLU A 304 16.55 15.60 9.05
C GLU A 304 16.08 14.58 10.09
N TRP A 305 16.69 14.59 11.29
CA TRP A 305 16.22 13.79 12.42
C TRP A 305 14.79 14.16 12.80
N LEU A 306 14.53 15.45 12.99
CA LEU A 306 13.21 15.98 13.33
C LEU A 306 12.16 15.60 12.28
N ARG A 307 12.50 15.72 11.00
CA ARG A 307 11.60 15.42 9.88
C ARG A 307 11.21 13.94 9.88
N VAL A 308 12.20 13.04 9.95
CA VAL A 308 11.97 11.59 9.81
C VAL A 308 11.27 11.03 11.04
N THR A 309 11.66 11.45 12.25
CA THR A 309 10.99 11.00 13.49
C THR A 309 9.55 11.48 13.54
N ALA A 310 9.29 12.74 13.17
CA ALA A 310 7.93 13.28 13.08
C ALA A 310 7.06 12.52 12.08
N ALA A 311 7.62 12.13 10.93
CA ALA A 311 6.89 11.35 9.92
C ALA A 311 6.52 9.94 10.43
N HIS A 312 7.38 9.30 11.23
CA HIS A 312 7.08 8.01 11.86
C HIS A 312 6.01 8.13 12.96
N ALA A 313 6.04 9.18 13.78
CA ALA A 313 4.98 9.42 14.77
C ALA A 313 3.64 9.74 14.13
N GLU A 314 3.64 10.51 13.04
CA GLU A 314 2.43 10.83 12.28
C GLU A 314 1.79 9.59 11.66
N HIS A 315 2.59 8.65 11.14
CA HIS A 315 2.08 7.36 10.62
C HIS A 315 1.26 6.59 11.67
N ARG A 316 1.66 6.68 12.94
CA ARG A 316 0.97 6.05 14.07
C ARG A 316 -0.10 6.93 14.70
N HIS A 317 -0.36 8.11 14.16
CA HIS A 317 -1.27 9.11 14.71
C HIS A 317 -0.92 9.54 16.14
N SER A 318 0.37 9.50 16.49
CA SER A 318 0.89 9.88 17.81
C SER A 318 1.43 11.30 17.81
N THR A 319 1.21 12.03 18.91
CA THR A 319 1.76 13.37 19.14
C THR A 319 3.05 13.34 19.97
N THR A 320 3.46 12.15 20.41
CA THR A 320 4.65 11.92 21.23
C THR A 320 5.69 11.15 20.42
N LEU A 321 6.95 11.60 20.47
CA LEU A 321 8.08 10.94 19.83
C LEU A 321 8.76 10.00 20.84
N ASP A 322 8.83 8.73 20.47
CA ASP A 322 9.39 7.68 21.31
C ASP A 322 10.79 7.24 20.86
N HIS A 323 11.40 6.34 21.63
CA HIS A 323 12.73 5.80 21.33
C HIS A 323 12.78 5.12 19.95
N ASP A 324 11.76 4.37 19.58
CA ASP A 324 11.76 3.62 18.32
C ASP A 324 11.64 4.54 17.11
N ASP A 325 10.95 5.68 17.20
CA ASP A 325 10.97 6.70 16.12
C ASP A 325 12.39 7.15 15.75
N VAL A 326 13.21 7.38 16.79
CA VAL A 326 14.61 7.76 16.60
C VAL A 326 15.42 6.61 16.01
N MET A 327 15.16 5.37 16.43
CA MET A 327 15.83 4.20 15.87
C MET A 327 15.46 3.93 14.40
N GLN A 328 14.18 4.09 14.03
CA GLN A 328 13.74 3.98 12.63
C GLN A 328 14.35 5.10 11.77
N ALA A 329 14.44 6.32 12.31
CA ALA A 329 15.12 7.42 11.64
C ALA A 329 16.62 7.17 11.48
N ALA A 330 17.28 6.63 12.50
CA ALA A 330 18.69 6.29 12.47
C ALA A 330 19.00 5.23 11.39
N ARG A 331 18.16 4.19 11.28
CA ARG A 331 18.25 3.17 10.22
C ARG A 331 18.18 3.79 8.82
N LEU A 332 17.33 4.81 8.64
CA LEU A 332 17.18 5.47 7.34
C LEU A 332 18.37 6.40 7.03
N LEU A 333 18.80 7.20 8.01
CA LEU A 333 19.74 8.30 7.81
C LEU A 333 21.22 7.88 7.91
N LEU A 334 21.52 6.83 8.68
CA LEU A 334 22.88 6.38 8.94
C LEU A 334 23.18 5.04 8.26
N PRO A 335 24.41 4.84 7.75
CA PRO A 335 24.79 3.57 7.17
C PRO A 335 24.98 2.49 8.25
N GLY A 336 24.49 1.27 8.00
CA GLY A 336 24.77 0.12 8.86
C GLY A 336 24.04 0.09 10.20
N VAL A 337 23.16 1.06 10.47
CA VAL A 337 22.23 0.99 11.60
C VAL A 337 21.08 0.08 11.20
N ASP A 338 20.88 -0.98 11.96
CA ASP A 338 19.72 -1.85 11.84
C ASP A 338 18.74 -1.55 12.97
N CYS A 339 17.45 -1.61 12.64
CA CYS A 339 16.37 -1.42 13.59
C CYS A 339 15.28 -2.43 13.22
N PRO A 340 14.79 -3.23 14.19
CA PRO A 340 13.69 -4.16 13.92
C PRO A 340 12.43 -3.38 13.50
N ILE A 341 11.51 -4.08 12.84
CA ILE A 341 10.22 -3.50 12.50
C ILE A 341 9.40 -3.35 13.80
N ARG A 342 8.79 -2.18 14.00
CA ARG A 342 7.91 -1.93 15.13
C ARG A 342 6.73 -2.91 15.12
N GLN A 343 6.46 -3.54 16.26
CA GLN A 343 5.33 -4.45 16.41
C GLN A 343 4.02 -3.69 16.71
N ILE A 344 2.88 -4.28 16.36
CA ILE A 344 1.58 -3.68 16.66
C ILE A 344 1.37 -3.65 18.18
N GLY A 345 0.93 -2.48 18.68
CA GLY A 345 0.55 -2.29 20.07
C GLY A 345 1.71 -2.16 21.06
N THR A 346 2.98 -2.12 20.63
CA THR A 346 4.14 -1.85 21.51
C THR A 346 4.39 -0.36 21.73
N GLU A 347 3.35 0.47 21.69
CA GLU A 347 3.52 1.89 21.99
C GLU A 347 3.99 2.01 23.45
N GLU A 348 5.21 2.51 23.64
CA GLU A 348 5.67 2.89 24.97
C GLU A 348 4.85 4.11 25.35
N GLY A 349 3.91 3.94 26.28
CA GLY A 349 3.11 5.00 26.86
C GLY A 349 4.00 6.16 27.27
N GLY A 350 4.07 7.16 26.40
CA GLY A 350 4.66 8.44 26.69
C GLY A 350 3.78 9.12 27.72
N GLY A 351 4.04 8.84 29.00
CA GLY A 351 3.53 9.59 30.14
C GLY A 351 4.09 11.02 30.16
N SER A 352 3.97 11.75 29.05
CA SER A 352 4.36 13.15 28.98
C SER A 352 3.19 13.99 29.49
N VAL A 353 3.35 14.44 30.73
CA VAL A 353 2.48 15.38 31.46
C VAL A 353 2.65 16.83 30.90
N GLY A 354 2.94 16.98 29.60
CA GLY A 354 3.27 18.26 28.97
C GLY A 354 2.05 19.08 28.54
N THR A 355 1.87 20.23 29.19
CA THR A 355 0.93 21.36 28.91
C THR A 355 -0.57 21.04 28.97
N ARG A 356 -1.08 21.00 30.20
CA ARG A 356 -2.47 20.69 30.58
C ARG A 356 -3.45 21.83 30.27
N ARG A 357 -4.56 21.50 29.62
CA ARG A 357 -5.85 22.16 29.89
C ARG A 357 -6.54 21.44 31.07
N PRO A 358 -7.19 22.16 32.00
CA PRO A 358 -7.93 21.54 33.11
C PRO A 358 -9.17 20.82 32.56
N GLY A 359 -9.02 19.53 32.28
CA GLY A 359 -10.02 18.66 31.64
C GLY A 359 -9.41 17.35 31.15
N ASP A 360 -8.12 17.36 30.79
CA ASP A 360 -7.40 16.19 30.27
C ASP A 360 -7.00 15.16 31.33
N GLU A 361 -7.04 15.49 32.63
CA GLU A 361 -6.55 14.60 33.69
C GLU A 361 -7.39 13.33 33.83
N VAL A 362 -8.72 13.46 33.77
CA VAL A 362 -9.64 12.32 33.87
C VAL A 362 -9.49 11.39 32.66
N GLU A 363 -9.36 11.98 31.48
CA GLU A 363 -9.17 11.27 30.22
C GLU A 363 -7.79 10.61 30.15
N CYS A 364 -6.74 11.28 30.63
CA CYS A 364 -5.39 10.74 30.76
C CYS A 364 -5.36 9.52 31.69
N VAL A 365 -5.98 9.62 32.88
CA VAL A 365 -6.09 8.49 33.81
C VAL A 365 -6.88 7.34 33.19
N ARG A 366 -7.94 7.62 32.43
CA ARG A 366 -8.72 6.60 31.71
C ARG A 366 -7.87 5.89 30.65
N ARG A 367 -7.07 6.63 29.89
CA ARG A 367 -6.14 6.08 28.88
C ARG A 367 -5.06 5.22 29.51
N LEU A 368 -4.40 5.71 30.56
CA LEU A 368 -3.39 4.95 31.31
C LEU A 368 -3.96 3.65 31.89
N LYS A 369 -5.17 3.68 32.47
CA LYS A 369 -5.85 2.46 32.94
C LYS A 369 -6.11 1.47 31.81
N SER A 370 -6.57 1.97 30.67
CA SER A 370 -6.85 1.13 29.48
C SER A 370 -5.55 0.52 28.95
N GLU A 371 -4.49 1.32 28.78
CA GLU A 371 -3.18 0.86 28.32
C GLU A 371 -2.59 -0.21 29.26
N LEU A 372 -2.62 0.03 30.58
CA LEU A 372 -2.18 -0.94 31.57
C LEU A 372 -3.00 -2.23 31.49
N ALA A 373 -4.33 -2.14 31.38
CA ALA A 373 -5.19 -3.32 31.25
C ALA A 373 -4.84 -4.13 29.99
N PHE A 374 -4.64 -3.48 28.86
CA PHE A 374 -4.22 -4.14 27.61
C PHE A 374 -2.84 -4.77 27.73
N LYS A 375 -1.89 -4.13 28.43
CA LYS A 375 -0.57 -4.71 28.71
C LYS A 375 -0.67 -5.95 29.62
N MET A 376 -1.55 -5.93 30.61
CA MET A 376 -1.83 -7.08 31.47
C MET A 376 -2.43 -8.24 30.66
N LEU A 377 -3.41 -7.98 29.80
CA LEU A 377 -4.03 -9.00 28.96
C LEU A 377 -3.03 -9.61 27.96
N ARG A 378 -2.15 -8.80 27.37
CA ARG A 378 -1.11 -9.27 26.44
C ARG A 378 -0.01 -10.10 27.08
N SER A 379 0.12 -10.07 28.40
CA SER A 379 1.17 -10.81 29.10
C SER A 379 0.96 -12.33 29.10
N GLY A 380 -0.21 -12.83 28.68
CA GLY A 380 -0.52 -14.26 28.66
C GLY A 380 -0.88 -14.88 30.01
N HIS A 381 -0.82 -14.12 31.12
CA HIS A 381 -1.12 -14.63 32.45
C HIS A 381 -2.62 -14.55 32.74
N SER A 382 -3.29 -15.71 32.78
CA SER A 382 -4.72 -15.83 33.09
C SER A 382 -5.12 -15.14 34.41
N ASP A 383 -4.22 -15.15 35.39
CA ASP A 383 -4.44 -14.57 36.73
C ASP A 383 -4.55 -13.04 36.71
N LEU A 384 -4.04 -12.39 35.66
CA LEU A 384 -4.13 -10.95 35.48
C LEU A 384 -5.41 -10.51 34.77
N ILE A 385 -6.17 -11.43 34.15
CA ILE A 385 -7.42 -11.11 33.46
C ILE A 385 -8.45 -10.46 34.41
N PRO A 386 -8.73 -10.99 35.63
CA PRO A 386 -9.66 -10.36 36.56
C PRO A 386 -9.24 -8.93 36.97
N HIS A 387 -7.94 -8.69 37.09
CA HIS A 387 -7.39 -7.38 37.44
C HIS A 387 -7.51 -6.40 36.27
N ALA A 388 -7.21 -6.85 35.04
CA ALA A 388 -7.40 -6.06 33.84
C ALA A 388 -8.87 -5.66 33.65
N LEU A 389 -9.81 -6.57 33.92
CA LEU A 389 -11.25 -6.31 33.85
C LEU A 389 -11.73 -5.20 34.79
N GLN A 390 -11.07 -4.98 35.92
CA GLN A 390 -11.39 -3.88 36.85
C GLN A 390 -10.93 -2.52 36.33
N LEU A 391 -9.91 -2.50 35.48
CA LEU A 391 -9.36 -1.28 34.88
C LEU A 391 -10.09 -0.88 33.59
N LEU A 392 -10.69 -1.83 32.89
CA LEU A 392 -11.45 -1.61 31.66
C LEU A 392 -12.83 -0.98 31.93
N PRO A 393 -13.38 -0.21 30.97
CA PRO A 393 -14.71 0.37 31.10
C PRO A 393 -15.78 -0.70 31.30
N SER A 394 -16.60 -0.52 32.34
CA SER A 394 -17.54 -1.51 32.88
C SER A 394 -18.62 -2.00 31.90
N ASN A 395 -18.88 -1.25 30.83
CA ASN A 395 -19.92 -1.58 29.83
C ASN A 395 -19.42 -2.57 28.74
N LYS A 396 -18.11 -2.68 28.51
CA LYS A 396 -17.56 -3.53 27.42
C LYS A 396 -16.59 -4.62 27.89
N LYS A 397 -16.03 -4.53 29.11
CA LYS A 397 -15.10 -5.55 29.69
C LYS A 397 -14.07 -6.03 28.64
N LEU A 398 -13.97 -7.33 28.35
CA LEU A 398 -13.03 -7.92 27.38
C LEU A 398 -13.24 -7.50 25.93
N ASN A 399 -14.41 -6.93 25.60
CA ASN A 399 -14.75 -6.46 24.25
C ASN A 399 -14.43 -4.96 24.08
N SER A 400 -13.74 -4.34 25.04
CA SER A 400 -13.20 -2.99 24.85
C SER A 400 -12.13 -2.99 23.75
N VAL A 401 -12.04 -1.91 22.99
CA VAL A 401 -10.99 -1.71 21.98
C VAL A 401 -10.04 -0.59 22.40
N ASN A 402 -8.77 -0.69 21.99
CA ASN A 402 -7.74 0.32 22.26
C ASN A 402 -7.85 1.53 21.29
N GLU A 403 -6.91 2.48 21.36
CA GLU A 403 -6.92 3.69 20.49
C GLU A 403 -6.78 3.37 18.99
N SER A 404 -6.19 2.22 18.63
CA SER A 404 -6.16 1.68 17.27
C SER A 404 -7.43 0.91 16.88
N GLY A 405 -8.43 0.84 17.75
CA GLY A 405 -9.69 0.14 17.51
C GLY A 405 -9.61 -1.39 17.58
N LEU A 406 -8.54 -1.94 18.16
CA LEU A 406 -8.31 -3.38 18.29
C LEU A 406 -8.75 -3.90 19.66
N SER A 407 -9.47 -5.01 19.69
CA SER A 407 -9.78 -5.73 20.93
C SER A 407 -8.56 -6.51 21.44
N PRO A 408 -8.51 -6.91 22.73
CA PRO A 408 -7.48 -7.80 23.24
C PRO A 408 -7.36 -9.09 22.43
N LEU A 409 -8.48 -9.64 21.96
CA LEU A 409 -8.52 -10.82 21.12
C LEU A 409 -7.86 -10.57 19.76
N MET A 410 -8.19 -9.45 19.09
CA MET A 410 -7.55 -9.08 17.81
C MET A 410 -6.03 -8.89 17.97
N LEU A 411 -5.59 -8.29 19.06
CA LEU A 411 -4.16 -8.14 19.35
C LEU A 411 -3.48 -9.50 19.56
N ALA A 412 -4.12 -10.44 20.25
CA ALA A 412 -3.59 -11.81 20.42
C ALA A 412 -3.46 -12.52 19.06
N VAL A 413 -4.44 -12.36 18.17
CA VAL A 413 -4.40 -12.90 16.79
C VAL A 413 -3.24 -12.30 15.99
N LEU A 414 -3.04 -10.98 16.05
CA LEU A 414 -1.95 -10.28 15.36
C LEU A 414 -0.56 -10.66 15.89
N LEU A 415 -0.47 -11.01 17.17
CA LEU A 415 0.76 -11.52 17.79
C LEU A 415 1.00 -13.01 17.54
N HIS A 416 0.05 -13.70 16.89
CA HIS A 416 0.07 -15.14 16.65
C HIS A 416 0.14 -15.99 17.93
N ASP A 417 -0.40 -15.46 19.04
CA ASP A 417 -0.39 -16.14 20.33
C ASP A 417 -1.68 -16.96 20.51
N GLU A 418 -1.65 -18.21 20.05
CA GLU A 418 -2.77 -19.15 20.13
C GLU A 418 -3.21 -19.44 21.57
N ALA A 419 -2.26 -19.50 22.51
CA ALA A 419 -2.57 -19.73 23.92
C ALA A 419 -3.33 -18.55 24.52
N LEU A 420 -2.91 -17.32 24.22
CA LEU A 420 -3.63 -16.12 24.64
C LEU A 420 -5.02 -16.03 24.00
N VAL A 421 -5.16 -16.39 22.72
CA VAL A 421 -6.48 -16.46 22.05
C VAL A 421 -7.40 -17.43 22.79
N CYS A 422 -6.94 -18.65 23.09
CA CYS A 422 -7.69 -19.62 23.90
C CYS A 422 -8.11 -19.04 25.25
N CYS A 423 -7.16 -18.48 26.01
CA CYS A 423 -7.43 -17.90 27.33
C CYS A 423 -8.48 -16.79 27.29
N LEU A 424 -8.43 -15.91 26.28
CA LEU A 424 -9.39 -14.81 26.14
C LEU A 424 -10.78 -15.33 25.75
N LEU A 425 -10.87 -16.30 24.84
CA LEU A 425 -12.14 -16.92 24.45
C LEU A 425 -12.76 -17.70 25.62
N ASP A 426 -11.95 -18.42 26.40
CA ASP A 426 -12.41 -19.14 27.60
C ASP A 426 -12.88 -18.18 28.69
N ALA A 427 -12.31 -16.97 28.76
CA ALA A 427 -12.77 -15.89 29.63
C ALA A 427 -14.04 -15.18 29.12
N GLY A 428 -14.58 -15.58 27.97
CA GLY A 428 -15.82 -15.05 27.38
C GLY A 428 -15.64 -13.82 26.49
N ALA A 429 -14.46 -13.64 25.87
CA ALA A 429 -14.30 -12.65 24.81
C ALA A 429 -15.16 -13.01 23.59
N ASP A 430 -15.84 -12.03 23.02
CA ASP A 430 -16.68 -12.21 21.84
C ASP A 430 -15.79 -12.21 20.56
N PRO A 431 -15.81 -13.27 19.73
CA PRO A 431 -15.00 -13.35 18.52
C PRO A 431 -15.46 -12.40 17.41
N ASP A 432 -16.71 -11.94 17.45
CA ASP A 432 -17.33 -11.11 16.41
C ASP A 432 -17.33 -9.62 16.78
N VAL A 433 -16.52 -9.21 17.77
CA VAL A 433 -16.25 -7.79 18.00
C VAL A 433 -15.69 -7.20 16.72
N GLU A 434 -16.37 -6.17 16.20
CA GLU A 434 -15.94 -5.42 15.02
C GLU A 434 -15.01 -4.27 15.44
N THR A 435 -14.00 -4.00 14.61
CA THR A 435 -13.28 -2.73 14.68
C THR A 435 -14.25 -1.57 14.42
N PRO A 436 -14.14 -0.46 15.16
CA PRO A 436 -15.02 0.68 14.97
C PRO A 436 -14.97 1.25 13.55
N PRO A 437 -16.04 1.92 13.09
CA PRO A 437 -16.01 2.68 11.85
C PRO A 437 -14.90 3.73 11.85
N TYR A 438 -14.30 3.97 10.69
CA TYR A 438 -13.30 5.02 10.53
C TYR A 438 -13.88 6.41 10.84
N GLY A 439 -13.13 7.23 11.57
CA GLY A 439 -13.57 8.56 12.01
C GLY A 439 -14.42 8.57 13.28
N THR A 440 -14.58 7.43 13.97
CA THR A 440 -15.23 7.36 15.28
C THR A 440 -14.42 8.14 16.32
N LEU A 441 -15.08 9.05 17.05
CA LEU A 441 -14.45 9.85 18.11
C LEU A 441 -13.87 8.95 19.21
N GLY A 442 -12.59 9.16 19.56
CA GLY A 442 -11.88 8.40 20.60
C GLY A 442 -11.03 7.24 20.09
N TYR A 443 -11.05 6.95 18.78
CA TYR A 443 -10.23 5.91 18.14
C TYR A 443 -9.46 6.46 16.93
N PRO A 444 -8.49 7.38 17.16
CA PRO A 444 -7.78 8.05 16.07
C PRO A 444 -6.89 7.11 15.25
N GLY A 445 -6.52 5.95 15.78
CA GLY A 445 -5.66 4.97 15.11
C GLY A 445 -6.42 3.93 14.27
N VAL A 446 -7.73 4.07 14.09
CA VAL A 446 -8.50 3.16 13.21
C VAL A 446 -8.22 3.51 11.76
N HIS A 447 -7.93 2.50 10.95
CA HIS A 447 -7.73 2.65 9.51
C HIS A 447 -9.05 2.43 8.75
N ALA A 448 -9.22 3.12 7.62
CA ALA A 448 -10.41 3.00 6.79
C ALA A 448 -10.54 1.60 6.15
N GLU A 449 -9.42 0.95 5.91
CA GLU A 449 -9.32 -0.35 5.27
C GLU A 449 -9.63 -1.50 6.24
N THR A 450 -9.43 -1.27 7.55
CA THR A 450 -9.66 -2.27 8.60
C THR A 450 -10.95 -2.05 9.38
N GLN A 451 -11.81 -1.12 8.98
CA GLN A 451 -13.10 -0.88 9.66
C GLN A 451 -14.01 -2.11 9.54
N HIS A 452 -14.81 -2.40 10.57
CA HIS A 452 -15.69 -3.57 10.64
C HIS A 452 -15.01 -4.94 10.52
N TRP A 453 -13.70 -5.02 10.70
CA TRP A 453 -12.98 -6.29 10.73
C TRP A 453 -13.18 -6.98 12.08
N THR A 454 -13.22 -8.31 12.06
CA THR A 454 -13.27 -9.14 13.26
C THR A 454 -11.94 -9.85 13.47
N ALA A 455 -11.79 -10.53 14.61
CA ALA A 455 -10.61 -11.35 14.91
C ALA A 455 -10.32 -12.37 13.79
N LEU A 456 -11.38 -12.92 13.16
CA LEU A 456 -11.24 -13.87 12.05
C LEU A 456 -10.67 -13.21 10.78
N THR A 457 -11.09 -11.98 10.45
CA THR A 457 -10.53 -11.25 9.30
C THR A 457 -9.02 -10.98 9.48
N TYR A 458 -8.59 -10.64 10.70
CA TYR A 458 -7.17 -10.50 11.02
C TYR A 458 -6.41 -11.84 10.94
N ALA A 459 -7.01 -12.94 11.43
CA ALA A 459 -6.39 -14.27 11.33
C ALA A 459 -6.20 -14.68 9.85
N ALA A 460 -7.18 -14.38 8.99
CA ALA A 460 -7.10 -14.58 7.55
C ALA A 460 -6.01 -13.71 6.88
N LEU A 461 -5.82 -12.46 7.32
CA LEU A 461 -4.70 -11.65 6.82
C LEU A 461 -3.35 -12.26 7.18
N GLN A 462 -3.25 -12.80 8.39
CA GLN A 462 -2.00 -13.34 8.90
C GLN A 462 -1.66 -14.73 8.37
N GLY A 463 -2.68 -15.55 8.08
CA GLY A 463 -2.55 -16.94 7.66
C GLY A 463 -2.43 -17.94 8.78
N THR A 464 -2.87 -17.56 9.99
CA THR A 464 -2.87 -18.42 11.16
C THR A 464 -4.08 -19.36 11.14
N CYS A 465 -3.97 -20.44 10.37
CA CYS A 465 -5.07 -21.41 10.19
C CYS A 465 -5.51 -22.09 11.50
N SER A 466 -4.60 -22.28 12.47
CA SER A 466 -4.95 -22.82 13.80
C SER A 466 -5.86 -21.87 14.58
N VAL A 467 -5.48 -20.59 14.66
CA VAL A 467 -6.27 -19.53 15.30
C VAL A 467 -7.62 -19.35 14.60
N ALA A 468 -7.65 -19.36 13.26
CA ALA A 468 -8.90 -19.27 12.51
C ALA A 468 -9.85 -20.46 12.78
N ARG A 469 -9.31 -21.69 12.83
CA ARG A 469 -10.08 -22.90 13.23
C ARG A 469 -10.70 -22.72 14.61
N LEU A 470 -9.90 -22.31 15.58
CA LEU A 470 -10.36 -22.06 16.94
C LEU A 470 -11.47 -21.00 16.99
N LEU A 471 -11.31 -19.87 16.30
CA LEU A 471 -12.33 -18.82 16.24
C LEU A 471 -13.65 -19.34 15.67
N LEU A 472 -13.59 -20.08 14.55
CA LEU A 472 -14.77 -20.66 13.90
C LEU A 472 -15.47 -21.72 14.78
N GLU A 473 -14.71 -22.57 15.47
CA GLU A 473 -15.24 -23.55 16.44
C GLU A 473 -15.92 -22.88 17.65
N ARG A 474 -15.45 -21.69 18.04
CA ARG A 474 -16.06 -20.86 19.10
C ARG A 474 -17.18 -19.95 18.61
N GLY A 475 -17.65 -20.16 17.37
CA GLY A 475 -18.85 -19.49 16.84
C GLY A 475 -18.61 -18.18 16.11
N ALA A 476 -17.36 -17.85 15.74
CA ALA A 476 -17.08 -16.68 14.90
C ALA A 476 -17.81 -16.77 13.56
N HIS A 477 -18.33 -15.64 13.09
CA HIS A 477 -19.03 -15.58 11.82
C HIS A 477 -18.05 -15.74 10.64
N VAL A 478 -18.33 -16.68 9.72
CA VAL A 478 -17.42 -17.02 8.61
C VAL A 478 -17.17 -15.85 7.65
N GLU A 479 -18.15 -14.95 7.49
CA GLU A 479 -18.04 -13.72 6.68
C GLU A 479 -17.47 -12.52 7.46
N GLY A 480 -17.04 -12.74 8.71
CA GLY A 480 -16.50 -11.72 9.61
C GLY A 480 -17.56 -10.67 9.99
N GLY A 481 -17.22 -9.39 9.88
CA GLY A 481 -18.15 -8.29 10.16
C GLY A 481 -19.11 -7.97 9.00
N THR A 482 -19.02 -8.73 7.90
CA THR A 482 -19.93 -8.55 6.76
C THR A 482 -21.28 -9.16 7.08
N ARG A 483 -22.34 -8.38 6.92
CA ARG A 483 -23.71 -8.89 6.97
C ARG A 483 -24.37 -8.58 5.64
N LEU A 484 -24.96 -9.61 5.01
CA LEU A 484 -25.57 -9.56 3.68
C LEU A 484 -26.66 -8.46 3.50
N SER A 485 -27.13 -7.86 4.60
CA SER A 485 -28.22 -6.87 4.63
C SER A 485 -27.81 -5.48 5.16
N GLU A 486 -26.53 -5.23 5.41
CA GLU A 486 -26.06 -3.96 5.97
C GLU A 486 -25.09 -3.28 4.99
N ASP A 487 -25.34 -2.02 4.67
CA ASP A 487 -24.46 -1.18 3.84
C ASP A 487 -23.18 -0.80 4.61
N LYS A 488 -22.31 -1.80 4.83
CA LYS A 488 -21.03 -1.67 5.52
C LYS A 488 -19.87 -1.90 4.56
N CYS A 489 -18.96 -0.93 4.51
CA CYS A 489 -17.69 -1.07 3.84
C CYS A 489 -16.76 -1.96 4.68
N THR A 490 -16.63 -3.24 4.33
CA THR A 490 -15.76 -4.19 5.03
C THR A 490 -15.14 -5.19 4.07
N GLN A 491 -14.21 -6.01 4.55
CA GLN A 491 -13.65 -7.14 3.81
C GLN A 491 -13.96 -8.44 4.53
N THR A 492 -14.42 -9.46 3.79
CA THR A 492 -14.65 -10.79 4.34
C THR A 492 -13.31 -11.49 4.58
N PRO A 493 -13.23 -12.42 5.56
CA PRO A 493 -12.04 -13.25 5.75
C PRO A 493 -11.61 -13.97 4.45
N LEU A 494 -12.57 -14.38 3.61
CA LEU A 494 -12.28 -15.07 2.36
C LEU A 494 -11.64 -14.14 1.31
N GLN A 495 -12.13 -12.90 1.17
CA GLN A 495 -11.51 -11.89 0.29
C GLN A 495 -10.05 -11.64 0.69
N VAL A 496 -9.80 -11.46 1.99
CA VAL A 496 -8.46 -11.21 2.53
C VAL A 496 -7.53 -12.41 2.32
N ALA A 497 -7.99 -13.62 2.64
CA ALA A 497 -7.23 -14.86 2.43
C ALA A 497 -6.89 -15.10 0.95
N ALA A 498 -7.82 -14.75 0.05
CA ALA A 498 -7.65 -14.90 -1.39
C ALA A 498 -6.55 -13.99 -1.95
N ALA A 499 -6.50 -12.72 -1.52
CA ALA A 499 -5.42 -11.81 -1.88
C ALA A 499 -4.04 -12.28 -1.37
N CYS A 500 -4.00 -12.83 -0.15
CA CYS A 500 -2.77 -13.27 0.50
C CYS A 500 -2.24 -14.63 0.00
N ASN A 501 -2.92 -15.28 -0.96
CA ASN A 501 -2.61 -16.62 -1.48
C ASN A 501 -2.55 -17.73 -0.41
N GLN A 502 -3.42 -17.68 0.59
CA GLN A 502 -3.40 -18.64 1.68
C GLN A 502 -4.35 -19.80 1.39
N MET A 503 -3.87 -20.76 0.59
CA MET A 503 -4.68 -21.89 0.13
C MET A 503 -5.32 -22.69 1.28
N GLU A 504 -4.61 -22.94 2.38
CA GLU A 504 -5.17 -23.64 3.53
C GLU A 504 -6.30 -22.85 4.19
N MET A 505 -6.09 -21.55 4.42
CA MET A 505 -7.10 -20.63 4.99
C MET A 505 -8.35 -20.56 4.09
N VAL A 506 -8.16 -20.42 2.78
CA VAL A 506 -9.25 -20.44 1.79
C VAL A 506 -10.04 -21.75 1.88
N SER A 507 -9.36 -22.88 2.01
CA SER A 507 -10.02 -24.20 2.18
C SER A 507 -10.88 -24.25 3.44
N LEU A 508 -10.32 -23.75 4.54
CA LEU A 508 -10.97 -23.73 5.84
C LEU A 508 -12.25 -22.88 5.78
N LEU A 509 -12.14 -21.64 5.31
CA LEU A 509 -13.27 -20.73 5.21
C LEU A 509 -14.38 -21.28 4.29
N LEU A 510 -14.01 -21.85 3.15
CA LEU A 510 -14.98 -22.50 2.24
C LEU A 510 -15.68 -23.69 2.90
N SER A 511 -14.95 -24.53 3.64
CA SER A 511 -15.54 -25.67 4.37
C SER A 511 -16.52 -25.24 5.47
N HIS A 512 -16.36 -24.03 6.00
CA HIS A 512 -17.28 -23.40 6.97
C HIS A 512 -18.38 -22.55 6.30
N GLY A 513 -18.51 -22.61 4.97
CA GLY A 513 -19.61 -22.00 4.23
C GLY A 513 -19.37 -20.59 3.71
N ALA A 514 -18.12 -20.12 3.63
CA ALA A 514 -17.81 -18.81 3.05
C ALA A 514 -18.22 -18.72 1.57
N HIS A 515 -18.74 -17.57 1.15
CA HIS A 515 -19.28 -17.33 -0.18
C HIS A 515 -18.24 -16.71 -1.14
N PRO A 516 -17.78 -17.41 -2.20
CA PRO A 516 -16.75 -16.90 -3.12
C PRO A 516 -17.17 -15.66 -3.93
N PHE A 517 -18.46 -15.56 -4.24
CA PHE A 517 -19.05 -14.50 -5.08
C PHE A 517 -19.56 -13.31 -4.26
N LEU A 518 -19.49 -13.36 -2.93
CA LEU A 518 -19.92 -12.26 -2.08
C LEU A 518 -19.04 -11.03 -2.32
N SER A 519 -19.66 -9.93 -2.72
CA SER A 519 -19.04 -8.63 -2.89
C SER A 519 -19.51 -7.71 -1.77
N THR A 520 -18.58 -6.98 -1.16
CA THR A 520 -18.87 -5.97 -0.12
C THR A 520 -18.79 -4.55 -0.67
N LEU A 521 -18.66 -4.43 -1.99
CA LEU A 521 -18.55 -3.18 -2.71
C LEU A 521 -19.92 -2.47 -2.71
N LEU A 522 -19.99 -1.35 -1.98
CA LEU A 522 -21.19 -0.52 -1.90
C LEU A 522 -21.36 0.24 -3.22
N LYS A 523 -22.50 0.03 -3.86
CA LYS A 523 -22.92 0.73 -5.09
C LYS A 523 -24.07 1.67 -4.75
N ASP A 524 -23.75 2.86 -4.25
CA ASP A 524 -24.78 3.88 -4.01
C ASP A 524 -25.32 4.40 -5.35
N SER A 525 -26.40 3.78 -5.85
CA SER A 525 -27.09 4.23 -7.07
C SER A 525 -27.83 5.56 -6.91
N LEU A 526 -27.98 6.07 -5.68
CA LEU A 526 -28.82 7.23 -5.34
C LEU A 526 -28.04 8.48 -4.92
N CYS A 527 -26.72 8.42 -4.79
CA CYS A 527 -25.91 9.56 -4.37
C CYS A 527 -25.34 10.30 -5.59
N TYR A 528 -25.93 11.45 -5.94
CA TYR A 528 -25.40 12.40 -6.94
C TYR A 528 -24.06 13.04 -6.53
N SER A 529 -23.63 12.86 -5.28
CA SER A 529 -22.26 13.13 -4.85
C SER A 529 -21.49 11.81 -4.90
N GLY A 530 -20.42 11.74 -5.69
CA GLY A 530 -19.51 10.60 -5.81
C GLY A 530 -18.85 10.22 -4.49
N ALA A 531 -19.61 9.63 -3.57
CA ALA A 531 -19.09 8.93 -2.42
C ALA A 531 -18.29 7.74 -2.99
N ALA A 532 -16.99 7.74 -2.70
CA ALA A 532 -16.07 6.75 -3.20
C ALA A 532 -16.63 5.34 -3.04
N GLN A 533 -16.51 4.52 -4.09
CA GLN A 533 -16.76 3.09 -3.96
C GLN A 533 -15.96 2.58 -2.76
N ARG A 534 -16.69 2.03 -1.80
CA ARG A 534 -16.18 1.60 -0.51
C ARG A 534 -16.53 0.13 -0.36
N GLY A 535 -15.53 -0.68 -0.05
CA GLY A 535 -15.65 -2.13 0.08
C GLY A 535 -14.65 -2.87 -0.81
N SER A 536 -14.84 -4.17 -0.95
CA SER A 536 -14.00 -5.02 -1.79
C SER A 536 -14.88 -5.83 -2.74
N TYR A 537 -14.36 -6.04 -3.95
CA TYR A 537 -14.97 -6.93 -4.93
C TYR A 537 -14.91 -8.39 -4.46
N SER A 538 -15.60 -9.28 -5.17
CA SER A 538 -15.69 -10.70 -4.78
C SER A 538 -14.33 -11.37 -4.58
N ALA A 539 -14.25 -12.40 -3.72
CA ALA A 539 -12.99 -13.12 -3.45
C ALA A 539 -12.34 -13.68 -4.73
N ILE A 540 -13.15 -14.06 -5.72
CA ILE A 540 -12.73 -14.48 -7.06
C ILE A 540 -12.00 -13.34 -7.79
N ALA A 541 -12.61 -12.16 -7.83
CA ALA A 541 -12.00 -10.98 -8.44
C ALA A 541 -10.74 -10.54 -7.68
N VAL A 542 -10.70 -10.68 -6.34
CA VAL A 542 -9.51 -10.45 -5.52
C VAL A 542 -8.38 -11.40 -5.87
N ALA A 543 -8.65 -12.71 -5.97
CA ALA A 543 -7.66 -13.68 -6.40
C ALA A 543 -7.10 -13.35 -7.81
N ALA A 544 -7.97 -12.95 -8.74
CA ALA A 544 -7.58 -12.57 -10.09
C ALA A 544 -6.74 -11.28 -10.13
N ALA A 545 -7.11 -10.27 -9.34
CA ALA A 545 -6.36 -9.01 -9.22
C ALA A 545 -4.95 -9.23 -8.63
N HIS A 546 -4.79 -10.21 -7.73
CA HIS A 546 -3.51 -10.50 -7.09
C HIS A 546 -2.67 -11.57 -7.82
N GLY A 547 -3.13 -12.09 -8.96
CA GLY A 547 -2.40 -13.11 -9.70
C GLY A 547 -2.45 -14.51 -9.07
N GLN A 548 -3.41 -14.78 -8.20
CA GLN A 548 -3.50 -16.03 -7.45
C GLN A 548 -4.29 -17.10 -8.21
N ARG A 549 -3.72 -17.58 -9.32
CA ARG A 549 -4.33 -18.57 -10.23
C ARG A 549 -4.83 -19.82 -9.49
N ALA A 550 -4.03 -20.40 -8.60
CA ALA A 550 -4.41 -21.61 -7.85
C ALA A 550 -5.59 -21.36 -6.89
N THR A 551 -5.60 -20.21 -6.22
CA THR A 551 -6.68 -19.78 -5.35
C THR A 551 -7.98 -19.58 -6.15
N LEU A 552 -7.88 -18.92 -7.31
CA LEU A 552 -9.01 -18.72 -8.21
C LEU A 552 -9.65 -20.05 -8.64
N HIS A 553 -8.85 -21.01 -9.11
CA HIS A 553 -9.35 -22.34 -9.49
C HIS A 553 -10.06 -23.04 -8.33
N LYS A 554 -9.54 -22.91 -7.11
CA LYS A 554 -10.14 -23.50 -5.92
C LYS A 554 -11.48 -22.87 -5.57
N LEU A 555 -11.59 -21.54 -5.67
CA LEU A 555 -12.85 -20.82 -5.45
C LEU A 555 -13.91 -21.25 -6.47
N LEU A 556 -13.52 -21.43 -7.73
CA LEU A 556 -14.41 -21.85 -8.82
C LEU A 556 -14.85 -23.32 -8.72
N ALA A 557 -13.96 -24.19 -8.24
CA ALA A 557 -14.23 -25.62 -8.10
C ALA A 557 -15.15 -25.95 -6.90
N HIS A 558 -15.36 -25.01 -5.98
CA HIS A 558 -16.15 -25.27 -4.79
C HIS A 558 -17.63 -25.54 -5.15
N PRO A 559 -18.25 -26.65 -4.72
CA PRO A 559 -19.64 -26.95 -5.02
C PRO A 559 -20.55 -25.93 -4.31
N HIS A 560 -21.44 -25.30 -5.08
CA HIS A 560 -22.32 -24.25 -4.57
C HIS A 560 -23.60 -24.89 -4.06
N ASN A 561 -23.94 -24.65 -2.79
CA ASN A 561 -25.16 -25.19 -2.21
C ASN A 561 -26.36 -24.36 -2.70
N THR A 562 -26.94 -24.73 -3.85
CA THR A 562 -28.17 -24.13 -4.42
C THR A 562 -29.41 -24.32 -3.51
N ASN A 563 -29.27 -24.95 -2.35
CA ASN A 563 -30.37 -25.28 -1.44
C ASN A 563 -30.66 -24.24 -0.35
N ASN A 564 -29.88 -23.18 -0.19
CA ASN A 564 -30.43 -22.02 0.48
C ASN A 564 -31.37 -21.35 -0.53
N LYS A 565 -32.68 -21.42 -0.24
CA LYS A 565 -33.66 -20.50 -0.82
C LYS A 565 -33.21 -19.09 -0.42
N GLU A 566 -32.25 -18.55 -1.16
CA GLU A 566 -31.83 -17.18 -1.08
C GLU A 566 -33.10 -16.36 -1.28
N VAL A 567 -33.44 -15.59 -0.26
CA VAL A 567 -34.42 -14.53 -0.39
C VAL A 567 -33.77 -13.54 -1.35
N LEU A 568 -33.98 -13.76 -2.65
CA LEU A 568 -33.60 -12.84 -3.70
C LEU A 568 -34.15 -11.47 -3.31
N SER A 569 -33.31 -10.44 -3.41
CA SER A 569 -33.78 -9.06 -3.30
C SER A 569 -34.84 -8.80 -4.38
N LEU A 570 -35.77 -7.88 -4.12
CA LEU A 570 -36.83 -7.56 -5.08
C LEU A 570 -36.25 -7.13 -6.45
N GLU A 571 -35.06 -6.52 -6.44
CA GLU A 571 -34.31 -6.13 -7.63
C GLU A 571 -33.81 -7.33 -8.45
N GLU A 572 -33.34 -8.39 -7.79
CA GLU A 572 -32.92 -9.63 -8.46
C GLU A 572 -34.11 -10.36 -9.09
N ILE A 573 -35.25 -10.41 -8.39
CA ILE A 573 -36.49 -11.00 -8.91
C ILE A 573 -36.99 -10.21 -10.14
N LEU A 574 -36.93 -8.88 -10.09
CA LEU A 574 -37.36 -8.02 -11.20
C LEU A 574 -36.39 -8.08 -12.39
N ALA A 575 -35.08 -8.22 -12.14
CA ALA A 575 -34.07 -8.40 -13.19
C ALA A 575 -34.20 -9.74 -13.93
N GLU A 576 -34.72 -10.79 -13.28
CA GLU A 576 -35.04 -12.07 -13.92
C GLU A 576 -36.36 -12.03 -14.71
N GLY A 577 -37.36 -11.27 -14.24
CA GLY A 577 -38.67 -11.17 -14.90
C GLY A 577 -38.70 -10.29 -16.16
N ALA A 578 -37.87 -9.25 -16.24
CA ALA A 578 -37.98 -8.23 -17.30
C ALA A 578 -37.33 -8.60 -18.65
N ASN A 579 -36.41 -9.58 -18.70
CA ASN A 579 -35.59 -9.82 -19.89
C ASN A 579 -35.89 -11.12 -20.65
N ASN A 580 -36.83 -11.95 -20.19
CA ASN A 580 -37.16 -13.22 -20.84
C ASN A 580 -37.95 -13.09 -22.16
N GLN A 581 -38.19 -11.88 -22.69
CA GLN A 581 -38.89 -11.69 -23.96
C GLN A 581 -38.02 -11.14 -25.10
N LEU A 582 -36.74 -10.83 -24.89
CA LEU A 582 -35.85 -10.31 -25.92
C LEU A 582 -34.44 -10.88 -25.77
N THR A 583 -34.20 -12.09 -26.31
CA THR A 583 -32.92 -12.66 -26.80
C THR A 583 -33.01 -14.18 -26.91
N THR A 584 -33.97 -14.68 -27.69
CA THR A 584 -33.88 -16.03 -28.26
C THR A 584 -32.96 -15.96 -29.48
N ASP A 585 -31.64 -15.98 -29.28
CA ASP A 585 -30.64 -16.47 -30.24
C ASP A 585 -29.20 -16.25 -29.74
N CYS A 586 -28.72 -17.11 -28.83
CA CYS A 586 -27.30 -17.39 -28.69
C CYS A 586 -27.13 -18.85 -28.26
N ARG A 587 -26.52 -19.64 -29.15
CA ARG A 587 -26.33 -21.09 -29.01
C ARG A 587 -25.61 -21.42 -27.71
N SER A 588 -26.17 -22.35 -26.95
CA SER A 588 -25.59 -22.93 -25.74
C SER A 588 -24.24 -23.58 -26.03
N SER A 589 -23.14 -22.95 -25.62
CA SER A 589 -21.79 -23.50 -25.75
C SER A 589 -21.51 -24.49 -24.62
N ARG A 590 -21.25 -25.75 -25.00
CA ARG A 590 -20.84 -26.88 -24.14
C ARG A 590 -19.40 -26.67 -23.64
N LEU A 591 -19.15 -26.86 -22.34
CA LEU A 591 -17.86 -26.67 -21.68
C LEU A 591 -17.17 -28.01 -21.35
N GLN A 592 -15.84 -28.06 -21.50
CA GLN A 592 -14.93 -29.08 -20.99
C GLN A 592 -13.86 -28.41 -20.11
N VAL A 593 -13.59 -28.97 -18.93
CA VAL A 593 -12.46 -28.60 -18.07
C VAL A 593 -11.51 -29.79 -18.04
N THR A 594 -10.25 -29.61 -18.45
CA THR A 594 -9.19 -30.63 -18.31
C THR A 594 -8.15 -30.15 -17.31
N CYS A 595 -7.92 -30.93 -16.25
CA CYS A 595 -6.80 -30.74 -15.34
C CYS A 595 -5.49 -31.26 -15.99
N PRO A 596 -4.32 -30.60 -15.78
CA PRO A 596 -3.05 -31.16 -16.21
C PRO A 596 -2.56 -32.19 -15.17
N SER A 597 -2.45 -33.46 -15.57
CA SER A 597 -1.84 -34.53 -14.77
C SER A 597 -0.33 -34.56 -14.94
N SER A 598 0.40 -34.50 -13.82
CA SER A 598 1.84 -34.79 -13.73
C SER A 598 2.11 -36.27 -14.01
N SER A 599 3.12 -36.53 -14.84
CA SER A 599 3.70 -37.86 -15.08
C SER A 599 4.34 -38.45 -13.84
N ASP A 600 3.96 -39.67 -13.45
CA ASP A 600 4.90 -40.80 -13.35
C ASP A 600 4.19 -42.15 -13.05
N SER A 601 4.57 -43.13 -13.87
CA SER A 601 4.51 -44.60 -13.78
C SER A 601 3.82 -45.31 -12.58
N SER A 602 2.88 -46.22 -12.88
CA SER A 602 3.02 -47.70 -12.74
C SER A 602 1.65 -48.42 -12.60
N THR A 603 1.35 -49.29 -13.57
CA THR A 603 0.51 -50.52 -13.52
C THR A 603 -0.47 -50.73 -12.35
N CYS A 604 -1.76 -50.83 -12.66
CA CYS A 604 -2.66 -51.95 -12.24
C CYS A 604 -3.96 -51.92 -13.07
N LEU A 605 -4.20 -52.99 -13.83
CA LEU A 605 -5.47 -53.30 -14.48
C LEU A 605 -6.49 -53.73 -13.43
N MET A 606 -7.70 -53.16 -13.44
CA MET A 606 -8.97 -53.89 -13.41
C MET A 606 -10.13 -52.95 -13.75
N ASN A 607 -11.00 -53.46 -14.61
CA ASN A 607 -12.20 -52.85 -15.16
C ASN A 607 -13.18 -52.37 -14.08
N HIS A 608 -13.61 -51.10 -14.17
CA HIS A 608 -15.01 -50.73 -13.97
C HIS A 608 -15.38 -49.60 -14.93
N ALA A 609 -16.17 -49.96 -15.94
CA ALA A 609 -16.77 -49.03 -16.88
C ALA A 609 -17.98 -48.33 -16.24
N GLY A 610 -18.07 -47.01 -16.43
CA GLY A 610 -19.34 -46.27 -16.43
C GLY A 610 -19.62 -45.38 -15.22
N SER A 611 -19.11 -44.14 -15.24
CA SER A 611 -19.88 -42.88 -15.10
C SER A 611 -18.97 -41.76 -14.58
N ASP A 612 -18.18 -41.16 -15.47
CA ASP A 612 -17.51 -39.88 -15.17
C ASP A 612 -18.58 -38.78 -15.10
N ASN A 613 -18.93 -38.38 -13.88
CA ASN A 613 -19.78 -37.23 -13.59
C ASN A 613 -19.03 -35.93 -13.96
N LEU A 614 -19.09 -35.55 -15.24
CA LEU A 614 -18.74 -34.22 -15.74
C LEU A 614 -19.74 -33.18 -15.20
N GLN A 615 -19.40 -32.49 -14.11
CA GLN A 615 -20.21 -31.36 -13.62
C GLN A 615 -19.98 -30.12 -14.50
N LEU A 616 -20.95 -29.84 -15.38
CA LEU A 616 -21.09 -28.56 -16.09
C LEU A 616 -21.43 -27.45 -15.08
N LEU A 617 -20.57 -26.45 -14.91
CA LEU A 617 -20.90 -25.24 -14.16
C LEU A 617 -21.95 -24.42 -14.92
N LYS A 618 -23.23 -24.52 -14.52
CA LYS A 618 -24.26 -23.56 -14.93
C LYS A 618 -24.10 -22.29 -14.10
N LEU A 619 -23.46 -21.27 -14.67
CA LEU A 619 -23.26 -19.98 -14.01
C LEU A 619 -24.50 -19.09 -14.13
N SER A 620 -24.85 -18.40 -13.05
CA SER A 620 -25.89 -17.36 -13.05
C SER A 620 -25.38 -16.08 -13.72
N LYS A 621 -26.31 -15.20 -14.12
CA LYS A 621 -25.96 -13.88 -14.71
C LYS A 621 -25.11 -13.02 -13.76
N ALA A 622 -25.39 -13.09 -12.45
CA ALA A 622 -24.61 -12.38 -11.43
C ALA A 622 -23.19 -12.94 -11.32
N GLN A 623 -23.04 -14.27 -11.36
CA GLN A 623 -21.73 -14.92 -11.35
C GLN A 623 -20.90 -14.57 -12.59
N ILE A 624 -21.52 -14.53 -13.77
CA ILE A 624 -20.85 -14.11 -15.02
C ILE A 624 -20.33 -12.67 -14.87
N LYS A 625 -21.12 -11.74 -14.31
CA LYS A 625 -20.68 -10.36 -14.08
C LYS A 625 -19.49 -10.28 -13.11
N SER A 626 -19.51 -11.04 -12.02
CA SER A 626 -18.39 -11.12 -11.08
C SER A 626 -17.12 -11.70 -11.75
N LEU A 627 -17.28 -12.69 -12.64
CA LEU A 627 -16.16 -13.25 -13.41
C LEU A 627 -15.64 -12.29 -14.49
N GLN A 628 -16.49 -11.46 -15.07
CA GLN A 628 -16.07 -10.37 -15.96
C GLN A 628 -15.29 -9.29 -15.21
N GLU A 629 -15.70 -8.96 -13.97
CA GLU A 629 -14.93 -8.07 -13.09
C GLU A 629 -13.56 -8.69 -12.72
N ALA A 630 -13.52 -9.99 -12.43
CA ALA A 630 -12.27 -10.72 -12.21
C ALA A 630 -11.36 -10.67 -13.45
N MET A 631 -11.92 -10.85 -14.65
CA MET A 631 -11.19 -10.75 -15.93
C MET A 631 -10.62 -9.34 -16.14
N TYR A 632 -11.41 -8.30 -15.86
CA TYR A 632 -10.95 -6.91 -15.93
C TYR A 632 -9.74 -6.66 -15.02
N HIS A 633 -9.80 -7.11 -13.77
CA HIS A 633 -8.71 -6.92 -12.82
C HIS A 633 -7.45 -7.73 -13.19
N SER A 634 -7.60 -8.96 -13.71
CA SER A 634 -6.46 -9.75 -14.18
C SER A 634 -5.80 -9.12 -15.41
N THR A 635 -6.59 -8.57 -16.34
CA THR A 635 -6.05 -7.89 -17.53
C THR A 635 -5.30 -6.62 -17.17
N GLU A 636 -5.87 -5.77 -16.31
CA GLU A 636 -5.23 -4.51 -15.92
C GLU A 636 -3.90 -4.76 -15.19
N ASN A 637 -3.81 -5.83 -14.41
CA ASN A 637 -2.60 -6.19 -13.66
C ASN A 637 -1.65 -7.12 -14.43
N ASN A 638 -1.87 -7.31 -15.74
CA ASN A 638 -1.08 -8.12 -16.65
C ASN A 638 -0.96 -9.61 -16.25
N HIS A 639 -1.97 -10.18 -15.59
CA HIS A 639 -2.08 -11.62 -15.29
C HIS A 639 -2.70 -12.36 -16.49
N LEU A 640 -1.94 -12.43 -17.59
CA LEU A 640 -2.35 -13.00 -18.88
C LEU A 640 -2.91 -14.43 -18.75
N ASP A 641 -2.26 -15.25 -17.95
CA ASP A 641 -2.60 -16.65 -17.70
C ASP A 641 -3.98 -16.80 -17.04
N ILE A 642 -4.30 -15.97 -16.06
CA ILE A 642 -5.62 -15.94 -15.40
C ILE A 642 -6.70 -15.45 -16.36
N THR A 643 -6.40 -14.41 -17.14
CA THR A 643 -7.36 -13.89 -18.13
C THR A 643 -7.75 -14.95 -19.14
N LEU A 644 -6.77 -15.69 -19.67
CA LEU A 644 -7.01 -16.76 -20.63
C LEU A 644 -7.78 -17.93 -20.01
N ASP A 645 -7.54 -18.26 -18.73
CA ASP A 645 -8.35 -19.26 -18.02
C ASP A 645 -9.81 -18.83 -17.90
N LEU A 646 -10.08 -17.59 -17.49
CA LEU A 646 -11.43 -17.05 -17.40
C LEU A 646 -12.12 -17.04 -18.76
N ARG A 647 -11.37 -16.75 -19.83
CA ARG A 647 -11.85 -16.86 -21.21
C ARG A 647 -12.21 -18.30 -21.58
N ASN A 648 -11.36 -19.27 -21.23
CA ASN A 648 -11.60 -20.70 -21.49
C ASN A 648 -12.80 -21.25 -20.69
N LEU A 649 -13.18 -20.62 -19.58
CA LEU A 649 -14.43 -20.91 -18.86
C LEU A 649 -15.69 -20.38 -19.57
N GLY A 650 -15.54 -19.73 -20.72
CA GLY A 650 -16.65 -19.22 -21.53
C GLY A 650 -17.09 -17.80 -21.18
N ILE A 651 -16.30 -17.06 -20.40
CA ILE A 651 -16.57 -15.64 -20.13
C ILE A 651 -16.32 -14.85 -21.42
N PRO A 652 -17.27 -14.02 -21.87
CA PRO A 652 -17.12 -13.25 -23.09
C PRO A 652 -16.15 -12.10 -22.89
N TRP A 653 -15.39 -11.79 -23.94
CA TRP A 653 -14.50 -10.64 -23.96
C TRP A 653 -15.28 -9.32 -23.81
N THR A 654 -14.68 -8.39 -23.08
CA THR A 654 -14.93 -6.97 -23.31
C THR A 654 -13.85 -6.43 -24.24
N LEU A 655 -14.16 -5.37 -25.01
CA LEU A 655 -13.17 -4.72 -25.89
C LEU A 655 -11.90 -4.35 -25.13
N HIS A 656 -12.06 -3.74 -23.95
CA HIS A 656 -10.96 -3.35 -23.09
C HIS A 656 -10.11 -4.54 -22.64
N CYS A 657 -10.73 -5.61 -22.10
CA CYS A 657 -10.00 -6.81 -21.66
C CYS A 657 -9.22 -7.45 -22.82
N TRP A 658 -9.86 -7.63 -23.98
CA TRP A 658 -9.20 -8.22 -25.14
C TRP A 658 -8.02 -7.38 -25.63
N MET A 659 -8.20 -6.07 -25.79
CA MET A 659 -7.15 -5.15 -26.25
C MET A 659 -5.95 -5.15 -25.30
N HIS A 660 -6.17 -5.05 -23.99
CA HIS A 660 -5.09 -5.07 -23.00
C HIS A 660 -4.39 -6.42 -22.93
N THR A 661 -5.12 -7.52 -23.10
CA THR A 661 -4.55 -8.87 -23.20
C THR A 661 -3.64 -8.99 -24.43
N LEU A 662 -4.10 -8.48 -25.58
CA LEU A 662 -3.33 -8.45 -26.82
C LEU A 662 -2.07 -7.58 -26.68
N ALA A 663 -2.20 -6.39 -26.07
CA ALA A 663 -1.06 -5.51 -25.79
C ALA A 663 -0.02 -6.20 -24.91
N THR A 664 -0.46 -6.87 -23.84
CA THR A 664 0.43 -7.60 -22.93
C THR A 664 1.11 -8.78 -23.63
N ALA A 665 0.38 -9.54 -24.46
CA ALA A 665 0.95 -10.64 -25.24
C ALA A 665 1.98 -10.15 -26.26
N HIS A 666 1.73 -9.00 -26.89
CA HIS A 666 2.67 -8.35 -27.81
C HIS A 666 3.93 -7.85 -27.09
N GLU A 667 3.80 -7.18 -25.93
CA GLU A 667 4.93 -6.75 -25.12
C GLU A 667 5.82 -7.93 -24.70
N GLN A 668 5.22 -9.08 -24.40
CA GLN A 668 5.91 -10.32 -24.03
C GLN A 668 6.36 -11.17 -25.22
N GLN A 669 6.08 -10.75 -26.47
CA GLN A 669 6.41 -11.46 -27.72
C GLN A 669 5.86 -12.90 -27.78
N LEU A 670 4.61 -13.11 -27.34
CA LEU A 670 3.95 -14.41 -27.30
C LEU A 670 3.12 -14.67 -28.57
N GLU A 671 3.79 -14.99 -29.68
CA GLU A 671 3.18 -15.12 -31.02
C GLU A 671 1.95 -16.06 -31.06
N ASN A 672 2.04 -17.25 -30.45
CA ASN A 672 0.93 -18.21 -30.43
C ASN A 672 -0.33 -17.65 -29.77
N ILE A 673 -0.18 -16.84 -28.73
CA ILE A 673 -1.31 -16.22 -28.01
C ILE A 673 -1.87 -15.06 -28.82
N ILE A 674 -1.01 -14.28 -29.47
CA ILE A 674 -1.42 -13.19 -30.37
C ILE A 674 -2.31 -13.75 -31.49
N ASP A 675 -1.90 -14.84 -32.13
CA ASP A 675 -2.69 -15.48 -33.19
C ASP A 675 -4.07 -15.95 -32.70
N GLN A 676 -4.13 -16.55 -31.51
CA GLN A 676 -5.40 -16.96 -30.88
C GLN A 676 -6.29 -15.75 -30.59
N LEU A 677 -5.74 -14.68 -30.03
CA LEU A 677 -6.49 -13.45 -29.73
C LEU A 677 -7.00 -12.75 -30.99
N LEU A 678 -6.22 -12.77 -32.08
CA LEU A 678 -6.64 -12.21 -33.36
C LEU A 678 -7.77 -13.03 -34.00
N GLN A 679 -7.80 -14.35 -33.82
CA GLN A 679 -8.94 -15.18 -34.25
C GLN A 679 -10.22 -14.86 -33.46
N ASP A 680 -10.07 -14.54 -32.17
CA ASP A 680 -11.17 -14.15 -31.29
C ASP A 680 -11.74 -12.75 -31.60
N PHE A 681 -11.07 -11.94 -32.42
CA PHE A 681 -11.44 -10.55 -32.71
C PHE A 681 -12.90 -10.36 -33.16
N LEU A 682 -13.44 -11.28 -33.97
CA LEU A 682 -14.83 -11.21 -34.44
C LEU A 682 -15.87 -11.34 -33.31
N GLN A 683 -15.50 -11.93 -32.17
CA GLN A 683 -16.36 -12.04 -30.99
C GLN A 683 -16.31 -10.79 -30.11
N VAL A 684 -15.34 -9.91 -30.37
CA VAL A 684 -15.09 -8.66 -29.64
C VAL A 684 -15.51 -7.44 -30.47
N TRP A 685 -15.80 -7.65 -31.76
CA TRP A 685 -16.11 -6.59 -32.71
C TRP A 685 -17.18 -5.66 -32.13
N PRO A 686 -16.84 -4.41 -31.80
CA PRO A 686 -17.81 -3.52 -31.22
C PRO A 686 -18.78 -3.07 -32.30
N ASP A 687 -20.08 -3.14 -32.02
CA ASP A 687 -21.10 -2.58 -32.90
C ASP A 687 -20.96 -1.04 -33.04
N ASP A 688 -20.27 -0.40 -32.08
CA ASP A 688 -20.03 1.04 -32.01
C ASP A 688 -18.53 1.39 -32.15
N TYR A 689 -18.21 2.37 -33.00
CA TYR A 689 -16.86 2.95 -33.16
C TYR A 689 -16.45 3.77 -31.92
N SER A 690 -16.18 3.10 -30.80
CA SER A 690 -15.71 3.75 -29.58
C SER A 690 -14.38 4.47 -29.80
N THR A 691 -14.16 5.58 -29.10
CA THR A 691 -12.88 6.32 -29.14
C THR A 691 -11.70 5.44 -28.74
N GLN A 692 -11.89 4.55 -27.75
CA GLN A 692 -10.89 3.57 -27.33
C GLN A 692 -10.46 2.63 -28.48
N PHE A 693 -11.40 2.21 -29.32
CA PHE A 693 -11.07 1.40 -30.48
C PHE A 693 -10.20 2.16 -31.48
N VAL A 694 -10.55 3.42 -31.78
CA VAL A 694 -9.86 4.24 -32.78
C VAL A 694 -8.48 4.67 -32.30
N ASP A 695 -8.39 5.17 -31.07
CA ASP A 695 -7.20 5.84 -30.55
C ASP A 695 -6.18 4.87 -29.93
N GLU A 696 -6.63 3.72 -29.41
CA GLU A 696 -5.76 2.76 -28.72
C GLU A 696 -5.66 1.42 -29.46
N CYS A 697 -6.79 0.82 -29.85
CA CYS A 697 -6.80 -0.51 -30.45
C CYS A 697 -6.22 -0.54 -31.88
N LEU A 698 -6.63 0.38 -32.75
CA LEU A 698 -6.13 0.41 -34.14
C LEU A 698 -4.61 0.61 -34.21
N PRO A 699 -4.00 1.59 -33.51
CA PRO A 699 -2.55 1.74 -33.48
C PRO A 699 -1.83 0.48 -32.98
N LEU A 700 -2.36 -0.19 -31.97
CA LEU A 700 -1.80 -1.45 -31.47
C LEU A 700 -1.81 -2.53 -32.56
N LEU A 701 -2.94 -2.73 -33.24
CA LEU A 701 -3.05 -3.71 -34.33
C LEU A 701 -2.07 -3.40 -35.47
N PHE A 702 -1.99 -2.14 -35.90
CA PHE A 702 -1.03 -1.74 -36.94
C PHE A 702 0.42 -1.96 -36.52
N ASN A 703 0.75 -1.73 -35.24
CA ASN A 703 2.08 -2.02 -34.71
C ASN A 703 2.36 -3.52 -34.76
N ILE A 704 1.45 -4.37 -34.27
CA ILE A 704 1.59 -5.84 -34.33
C ILE A 704 1.81 -6.31 -35.77
N PHE A 705 0.99 -5.85 -36.71
CA PHE A 705 1.12 -6.22 -38.13
C PHE A 705 2.41 -5.70 -38.77
N ARG A 706 2.91 -4.55 -38.34
CA ARG A 706 4.19 -4.02 -38.81
C ARG A 706 5.34 -4.92 -38.36
N PHE A 707 5.33 -5.39 -37.11
CA PHE A 707 6.37 -6.27 -36.59
C PHE A 707 6.31 -7.69 -37.18
N SER A 708 5.11 -8.23 -37.42
CA SER A 708 4.97 -9.54 -38.08
C SER A 708 5.48 -9.54 -39.53
N LYS A 709 5.37 -8.40 -40.24
CA LYS A 709 5.88 -8.26 -41.62
C LYS A 709 7.42 -8.25 -41.69
N VAL A 710 8.11 -7.71 -40.69
CA VAL A 710 9.58 -7.66 -40.63
C VAL A 710 10.17 -9.07 -40.41
N LEU A 711 9.49 -9.93 -39.64
CA LEU A 711 9.90 -11.33 -39.45
C LEU A 711 9.76 -12.16 -40.72
N CYS A 712 8.74 -11.92 -41.54
CA CYS A 712 8.59 -12.60 -42.85
C CYS A 712 9.63 -12.19 -43.90
N GLU A 713 10.19 -10.98 -43.81
CA GLU A 713 11.25 -10.51 -44.73
C GLU A 713 12.68 -10.91 -44.27
N SER A 714 12.82 -11.51 -43.08
CA SER A 714 14.10 -11.95 -42.51
C SER A 714 14.31 -13.48 -42.50
N TYR A 715 13.41 -14.24 -43.15
CA TYR A 715 13.55 -15.67 -43.43
C TYR A 715 13.86 -15.96 -44.90
#